data_AF-A0A8T1DAE0-F1
#
_entry.id   AF-A0A8T1DAE0-F1
#
_cell.length_a   1.000
_cell.length_b   1.000
_cell.length_c   1.000
_cell.angle_alpha   90.00
_cell.angle_beta   90.00
_cell.angle_gamma   90.00
#
_symmetry.space_group_name_H-M   'P 1'
#
loop_
_entity.id
_entity.type
_entity.pdbx_description
1 polymer ?
#
loop_
_entity_poly.entity_id
_entity_poly.type
_entity_poly.pdbx_seq_one_letter_code
_entity_poly.pdbx_strand_id
1 'polypeptide(L)'
;MRVSGLLAILAATSTMAQDHTITFRSLKEEDSASSSLPSDSSFAFDGTNSDIAQQLYIRHQAGDTSAAVAINSIPTAVTDRLDPLKITFADLPGLVQRAILWDSGFGISPEGDPVQIWTIGDYTMADIAVPQDDITQVNCTMLQCPQPNDVPAYSSQYCSGTQILNVSRCVVDTFDDSGATNFLGTMWSTGGDSSMTPHIRLRDHTWTEPTTGISYSVYAVHTVSSADDPTWNQCPANDGYLSLIVPCHKRSEFTDAEMAAMTKPTGTAWVTTWLKDEFAVEDSGFEELLLIPIILVVIAAMGIGWFCWKRSTMLKREQSSSCDFDVVSPNYLDVAAHQQALRHTVTTTSHGPSISSHPDDYESAGSNQTFKILLHSQHLHGNRIPYENLLFQTELSKGASGEVWICRRVGLLDGTDTPKRHQSPSIPRFDSRPVGMADHDTISLRSLASVSSSSSSSFEFDGTTSDIAQQLFIRHQAGDAGQRVNLTRIPAAVSDRLDPLNIKFKELPGLVQRAVLWDTGFAISPGNNPVQIWTMQNYTMADIAVPKADVSYVDCTYLNCSQPNGVTAHYAQYCTGWQMLNVSRCVADNFEDPGASGYMGMMWSTGGEPDMIPLIRLREHTWGQDIPQFGGRITFHVSVVHTVPNELDPAWDECPLDKGYASLTVPCHRRIEFTDEYMAANTTIPTERSG
;
A
#
# COMPACT_ATOMS: atom_id res chain seq x y z
N MET A 1 -42.62 40.30 -58.00
CA MET A 1 -42.68 41.58 -57.25
C MET A 1 -41.88 41.35 -55.97
N ARG A 2 -40.90 42.15 -55.51
CA ARG A 2 -40.89 43.61 -55.21
C ARG A 2 -42.08 44.03 -54.32
N VAL A 3 -41.97 44.89 -53.32
CA VAL A 3 -40.85 45.35 -52.47
C VAL A 3 -41.49 46.15 -51.31
N SER A 4 -40.88 46.20 -50.12
CA SER A 4 -41.06 47.17 -49.02
C SER A 4 -42.45 47.62 -48.52
N GLY A 5 -42.62 47.58 -47.19
CA GLY A 5 -42.67 48.81 -46.38
C GLY A 5 -41.50 48.74 -45.37
N LEU A 6 -40.53 49.66 -45.33
CA LEU A 6 -40.58 51.05 -44.82
C LEU A 6 -41.01 51.09 -43.35
N LEU A 7 -40.10 51.36 -42.39
CA LEU A 7 -39.54 52.68 -42.01
C LEU A 7 -40.63 53.66 -41.52
N ALA A 8 -40.49 54.34 -40.37
CA ALA A 8 -39.36 54.43 -39.43
C ALA A 8 -39.83 54.87 -38.01
N ILE A 9 -38.92 54.91 -37.05
CA ILE A 9 -38.61 56.08 -36.19
C ILE A 9 -37.23 55.86 -35.53
N LEU A 10 -36.55 56.95 -35.13
CA LEU A 10 -35.16 57.00 -34.69
C LEU A 10 -35.03 57.58 -33.26
N ALA A 11 -33.79 57.49 -32.72
CA ALA A 11 -33.28 58.10 -31.49
C ALA A 11 -33.64 57.40 -30.15
N ALA A 12 -32.80 57.65 -29.13
CA ALA A 12 -32.71 56.84 -27.91
C ALA A 12 -32.46 57.67 -26.64
N THR A 13 -33.11 57.26 -25.54
CA THR A 13 -32.91 57.57 -24.10
C THR A 13 -33.94 56.71 -23.34
N SER A 14 -33.76 56.22 -22.10
CA SER A 14 -32.64 56.28 -21.14
C SER A 14 -32.86 55.26 -20.01
N THR A 15 -31.77 54.80 -19.37
CA THR A 15 -31.66 54.35 -17.96
C THR A 15 -32.75 53.46 -17.30
N MET A 16 -32.33 52.25 -16.92
CA MET A 16 -32.54 51.59 -15.62
C MET A 16 -33.84 51.84 -14.81
N ALA A 17 -34.64 50.77 -14.66
CA ALA A 17 -35.35 50.43 -13.42
C ALA A 17 -35.61 48.91 -13.36
N GLN A 18 -35.70 48.34 -12.17
CA GLN A 18 -35.87 46.89 -11.93
C GLN A 18 -37.32 46.48 -11.61
N ASP A 19 -37.50 45.15 -11.57
CA ASP A 19 -38.56 44.38 -10.92
C ASP A 19 -39.93 44.25 -11.61
N HIS A 20 -40.24 42.99 -11.98
CA HIS A 20 -41.28 42.24 -11.28
C HIS A 20 -40.98 40.73 -11.29
N THR A 21 -40.97 40.12 -10.10
CA THR A 21 -40.73 38.69 -9.87
C THR A 21 -41.90 37.83 -10.32
N ILE A 22 -41.65 36.70 -10.97
CA ILE A 22 -42.61 35.59 -11.10
C ILE A 22 -42.01 34.35 -10.44
N THR A 23 -42.69 33.86 -9.39
CA THR A 23 -42.22 32.75 -8.56
C THR A 23 -42.49 31.41 -9.23
N PHE A 24 -41.44 30.65 -9.54
CA PHE A 24 -41.57 29.22 -9.74
C PHE A 24 -41.32 28.49 -8.42
N ARG A 25 -42.25 27.60 -8.03
CA ARG A 25 -42.00 26.64 -6.95
C ARG A 25 -40.95 25.65 -7.44
N SER A 26 -39.75 25.68 -6.86
CA SER A 26 -38.86 24.53 -6.93
C SER A 26 -39.58 23.33 -6.31
N LEU A 27 -39.50 22.16 -6.96
CA LEU A 27 -39.68 20.90 -6.25
C LEU A 27 -38.50 20.78 -5.30
N LYS A 28 -38.74 20.99 -4.01
CA LYS A 28 -37.76 20.73 -2.97
C LYS A 28 -37.93 19.27 -2.59
N GLU A 29 -37.17 18.39 -3.24
CA GLU A 29 -36.83 17.11 -2.63
C GLU A 29 -36.10 17.41 -1.32
N GLU A 30 -36.47 16.71 -0.25
CA GLU A 30 -36.02 17.05 1.09
C GLU A 30 -34.67 16.36 1.37
N ASP A 31 -33.59 16.96 0.88
CA ASP A 31 -32.24 16.73 1.40
C ASP A 31 -32.21 17.06 2.90
N SER A 32 -32.53 16.05 3.71
CA SER A 32 -32.61 16.13 5.16
C SER A 32 -31.21 16.12 5.75
N ALA A 33 -30.72 17.32 6.07
CA ALA A 33 -29.42 17.62 6.68
C ALA A 33 -28.20 17.28 5.82
N SER A 34 -27.66 18.32 5.16
CA SER A 34 -26.21 18.47 5.08
C SER A 34 -25.69 18.60 6.52
N SER A 35 -25.13 17.51 7.05
CA SER A 35 -24.41 17.52 8.31
C SER A 35 -23.07 18.21 8.09
N SER A 36 -22.88 19.40 8.70
CA SER A 36 -21.59 20.08 8.69
C SER A 36 -20.50 19.20 9.29
N LEU A 37 -19.30 19.22 8.69
CA LEU A 37 -18.11 18.59 9.25
C LEU A 37 -17.86 19.06 10.70
N PRO A 38 -17.25 18.23 11.57
CA PRO A 38 -16.97 18.61 12.94
C PRO A 38 -16.12 19.87 13.02
N SER A 39 -16.71 20.92 13.58
CA SER A 39 -16.07 22.23 13.81
C SER A 39 -16.15 22.64 15.28
N ASP A 40 -16.43 21.69 16.17
CA ASP A 40 -16.68 21.96 17.58
C ASP A 40 -15.37 22.17 18.35
N SER A 41 -15.10 23.43 18.69
CA SER A 41 -13.95 23.85 19.50
C SER A 41 -14.01 23.41 20.97
N SER A 42 -15.09 22.73 21.40
CA SER A 42 -15.21 22.14 22.73
C SER A 42 -14.94 20.63 22.77
N PHE A 43 -14.73 19.98 21.61
CA PHE A 43 -14.33 18.57 21.57
C PHE A 43 -12.93 18.36 22.17
N ALA A 44 -12.82 17.38 23.05
CA ALA A 44 -11.56 16.84 23.55
C ALA A 44 -11.63 15.31 23.53
N PHE A 45 -10.53 14.66 23.17
CA PHE A 45 -10.37 13.21 23.29
C PHE A 45 -9.70 12.89 24.64
N ASP A 46 -10.46 13.09 25.71
CA ASP A 46 -10.07 12.89 27.12
C ASP A 46 -10.73 11.64 27.74
N GLY A 47 -11.37 10.80 26.92
CA GLY A 47 -12.10 9.61 27.34
C GLY A 47 -13.46 9.87 28.01
N THR A 48 -13.97 11.11 28.04
CA THR A 48 -15.37 11.39 28.45
C THR A 48 -16.41 10.98 27.41
N ASN A 49 -15.96 10.80 26.16
CA ASN A 49 -16.73 10.37 25.00
C ASN A 49 -15.95 9.30 24.23
N SER A 50 -16.59 8.65 23.24
CA SER A 50 -15.97 7.67 22.36
C SER A 50 -16.02 8.06 20.88
N ASP A 51 -16.06 9.35 20.53
CA ASP A 51 -15.96 9.76 19.12
C ASP A 51 -14.52 9.70 18.59
N ILE A 52 -14.05 8.46 18.49
CA ILE A 52 -12.78 8.07 17.87
C ILE A 52 -12.74 8.52 16.40
N ALA A 53 -13.89 8.60 15.71
CA ALA A 53 -13.93 9.10 14.34
C ALA A 53 -13.62 10.61 14.27
N GLN A 54 -14.20 11.42 15.16
CA GLN A 54 -13.91 12.86 15.26
C GLN A 54 -12.45 13.11 15.65
N GLN A 55 -11.89 12.35 16.60
CA GLN A 55 -10.46 12.46 16.92
C GLN A 55 -9.58 12.09 15.72
N LEU A 56 -9.87 11.00 15.00
CA LEU A 56 -9.11 10.59 13.81
C LEU A 56 -9.22 11.61 12.66
N TYR A 57 -10.39 12.24 12.49
CA TYR A 57 -10.58 13.38 11.59
C TYR A 57 -9.69 14.56 11.99
N ILE A 58 -9.68 14.96 13.27
CA ILE A 58 -8.85 16.06 13.78
C ILE A 58 -7.35 15.76 13.58
N ARG A 59 -6.89 14.54 13.84
CA ARG A 59 -5.49 14.14 13.58
C ARG A 59 -5.15 14.17 12.08
N HIS A 60 -6.04 13.69 11.22
CA HIS A 60 -5.89 13.76 9.76
C HIS A 60 -5.82 15.22 9.26
N GLN A 61 -6.68 16.12 9.75
CA GLN A 61 -6.60 17.57 9.45
C GLN A 61 -5.32 18.23 9.99
N ALA A 62 -4.73 17.70 11.06
CA ALA A 62 -3.42 18.14 11.57
C ALA A 62 -2.24 17.67 10.71
N GLY A 63 -2.48 16.80 9.71
CA GLY A 63 -1.45 16.22 8.85
C GLY A 63 -0.79 14.96 9.41
N ASP A 64 -1.35 14.35 10.47
CA ASP A 64 -0.86 13.07 10.97
C ASP A 64 -1.07 11.96 9.94
N THR A 65 -0.15 11.00 9.92
CA THR A 65 -0.25 9.79 9.09
C THR A 65 -0.14 8.55 9.96
N SER A 66 -0.75 7.45 9.53
CA SER A 66 -0.55 6.14 10.14
C SER A 66 -0.67 5.04 9.09
N ALA A 67 -0.07 3.88 9.38
CA ALA A 67 -0.20 2.67 8.58
C ALA A 67 -1.69 2.31 8.32
N ALA A 68 -1.94 1.73 7.15
CA ALA A 68 -3.22 1.13 6.81
C ALA A 68 -3.60 0.03 7.82
N VAL A 69 -4.90 -0.16 8.04
CA VAL A 69 -5.37 -1.16 9.00
C VAL A 69 -5.22 -2.55 8.38
N ALA A 70 -4.37 -3.38 8.97
CA ALA A 70 -4.28 -4.80 8.63
C ALA A 70 -5.59 -5.49 9.04
N ILE A 71 -6.43 -5.81 8.04
CA ILE A 71 -7.69 -6.54 8.25
C ILE A 71 -7.82 -7.71 7.27
N ASN A 72 -8.33 -8.84 7.77
CA ASN A 72 -8.51 -10.07 6.99
C ASN A 72 -9.64 -9.95 5.94
N SER A 73 -10.62 -9.09 6.18
CA SER A 73 -11.70 -8.76 5.24
C SER A 73 -12.26 -7.36 5.50
N ILE A 74 -12.92 -6.75 4.51
CA ILE A 74 -13.62 -5.47 4.66
C ILE A 74 -15.10 -5.78 4.96
N PRO A 75 -15.72 -5.23 6.03
CA PRO A 75 -17.13 -5.49 6.32
C PRO A 75 -18.06 -4.94 5.24
N THR A 76 -19.13 -5.65 4.93
CA THR A 76 -20.13 -5.20 3.92
C THR A 76 -20.75 -3.85 4.28
N ALA A 77 -20.98 -3.58 5.57
CA ALA A 77 -21.48 -2.27 6.03
C ALA A 77 -20.50 -1.10 5.79
N VAL A 78 -19.21 -1.40 5.54
CA VAL A 78 -18.21 -0.40 5.13
C VAL A 78 -18.22 -0.24 3.61
N THR A 79 -18.30 -1.33 2.83
CA THR A 79 -18.41 -1.24 1.35
C THR A 79 -19.69 -0.55 0.91
N ASP A 80 -20.83 -0.87 1.54
CA ASP A 80 -22.14 -0.28 1.24
C ASP A 80 -22.17 1.26 1.41
N ARG A 81 -21.25 1.81 2.22
CA ARG A 81 -21.06 3.26 2.41
C ARG A 81 -20.08 3.89 1.41
N LEU A 82 -19.09 3.13 0.95
CA LEU A 82 -18.03 3.61 0.05
C LEU A 82 -18.40 3.48 -1.43
N ASP A 83 -19.15 2.43 -1.80
CA ASP A 83 -19.57 2.16 -3.18
C ASP A 83 -20.39 3.32 -3.80
N PRO A 84 -21.35 3.97 -3.10
CA PRO A 84 -22.06 5.14 -3.63
C PRO A 84 -21.14 6.36 -3.88
N LEU A 85 -20.02 6.44 -3.18
CA LEU A 85 -18.99 7.48 -3.33
C LEU A 85 -17.88 7.07 -4.32
N LYS A 86 -17.91 5.83 -4.82
CA LYS A 86 -16.91 5.22 -5.72
C LYS A 86 -15.50 5.15 -5.10
N ILE A 87 -15.43 5.06 -3.77
CA ILE A 87 -14.19 5.00 -2.99
C ILE A 87 -13.80 3.54 -2.78
N THR A 88 -12.51 3.21 -2.91
CA THR A 88 -11.97 1.91 -2.50
C THR A 88 -11.35 2.03 -1.11
N PHE A 89 -11.75 1.16 -0.15
CA PHE A 89 -11.22 1.20 1.23
C PHE A 89 -9.68 1.17 1.29
N ALA A 90 -9.03 0.39 0.40
CA ALA A 90 -7.58 0.27 0.33
C ALA A 90 -6.86 1.54 -0.20
N ASP A 91 -7.58 2.48 -0.81
CA ASP A 91 -7.04 3.79 -1.24
C ASP A 91 -7.22 4.88 -0.16
N LEU A 92 -7.95 4.61 0.93
CA LEU A 92 -8.09 5.53 2.06
C LEU A 92 -6.84 5.53 2.97
N PRO A 93 -6.41 6.67 3.53
CA PRO A 93 -5.35 6.71 4.54
C PRO A 93 -5.71 5.95 5.82
N GLY A 94 -4.71 5.42 6.54
CA GLY A 94 -4.92 4.54 7.70
C GLY A 94 -5.67 5.14 8.90
N LEU A 95 -5.74 6.48 9.01
CA LEU A 95 -6.61 7.17 9.97
C LEU A 95 -8.07 7.13 9.53
N VAL A 96 -8.33 7.38 8.24
CA VAL A 96 -9.68 7.38 7.64
C VAL A 96 -10.26 5.97 7.60
N GLN A 97 -9.42 4.96 7.32
CA GLN A 97 -9.79 3.54 7.43
C GLN A 97 -10.26 3.17 8.85
N ARG A 98 -9.55 3.61 9.90
CA ARG A 98 -10.02 3.42 11.29
C ARG A 98 -11.31 4.19 11.58
N ALA A 99 -11.42 5.42 11.10
CA ALA A 99 -12.60 6.25 11.35
C ALA A 99 -13.87 5.64 10.74
N ILE A 100 -13.84 5.19 9.48
CA ILE A 100 -15.00 4.54 8.86
C ILE A 100 -15.32 3.18 9.50
N LEU A 101 -14.31 2.41 9.94
CA LEU A 101 -14.54 1.18 10.69
C LEU A 101 -15.27 1.46 12.01
N TRP A 102 -14.77 2.41 12.82
CA TRP A 102 -15.39 2.79 14.09
C TRP A 102 -16.82 3.29 13.94
N ASP A 103 -17.01 4.26 13.05
CA ASP A 103 -18.29 4.92 12.78
C ASP A 103 -19.34 3.93 12.21
N SER A 104 -18.90 2.92 11.45
CA SER A 104 -19.75 1.82 10.99
C SER A 104 -19.98 0.72 12.05
N GLY A 105 -19.44 0.88 13.26
CA GLY A 105 -19.61 -0.04 14.37
C GLY A 105 -18.69 -1.26 14.36
N PHE A 106 -17.40 -1.08 14.09
CA PHE A 106 -16.40 -2.17 14.13
C PHE A 106 -15.20 -1.84 15.01
N GLY A 107 -14.75 -2.84 15.75
CA GLY A 107 -13.41 -2.91 16.36
C GLY A 107 -12.60 -4.03 15.70
N ILE A 108 -11.29 -4.08 15.90
CA ILE A 108 -10.41 -5.12 15.34
C ILE A 108 -10.03 -6.13 16.43
N SER A 109 -10.19 -7.44 16.17
CA SER A 109 -9.75 -8.54 17.05
C SER A 109 -8.22 -8.56 17.24
N PRO A 110 -7.65 -9.50 18.01
CA PRO A 110 -6.21 -9.79 18.00
C PRO A 110 -5.73 -10.60 16.78
N GLU A 111 -6.63 -11.07 15.90
CA GLU A 111 -6.31 -11.93 14.75
C GLU A 111 -6.47 -11.23 13.38
N GLY A 112 -6.96 -9.98 13.38
CA GLY A 112 -7.06 -9.11 12.19
C GLY A 112 -8.49 -8.96 11.68
N ASP A 113 -9.49 -9.41 12.43
CA ASP A 113 -10.87 -9.38 11.99
C ASP A 113 -11.60 -8.13 12.48
N PRO A 114 -12.28 -7.38 11.59
CA PRO A 114 -13.20 -6.33 12.01
C PRO A 114 -14.49 -6.96 12.56
N VAL A 115 -14.60 -6.98 13.89
CA VAL A 115 -15.70 -7.55 14.67
C VAL A 115 -16.82 -6.52 14.82
N GLN A 116 -18.06 -6.94 14.62
CA GLN A 116 -19.23 -6.07 14.76
C GLN A 116 -19.45 -5.66 16.23
N ILE A 117 -19.69 -4.37 16.43
CA ILE A 117 -20.18 -3.75 17.66
C ILE A 117 -21.64 -3.34 17.46
N TRP A 118 -22.47 -3.57 18.48
CA TRP A 118 -23.83 -3.03 18.63
C TRP A 118 -23.87 -2.08 19.82
N THR A 119 -24.74 -1.08 19.78
CA THR A 119 -25.00 -0.17 20.89
C THR A 119 -26.32 -0.50 21.59
N ILE A 120 -26.34 -0.33 22.91
CA ILE A 120 -27.50 -0.66 23.76
C ILE A 120 -28.42 0.55 23.83
N GLY A 121 -29.70 0.39 23.49
CA GLY A 121 -30.66 1.49 23.48
C GLY A 121 -30.36 2.53 22.39
N ASP A 122 -30.31 3.80 22.78
CA ASP A 122 -30.15 4.98 21.92
C ASP A 122 -28.73 5.59 21.92
N TYR A 123 -27.75 4.96 22.58
CA TYR A 123 -26.33 5.36 22.46
C TYR A 123 -25.80 5.19 21.03
N THR A 124 -24.92 6.09 20.60
CA THR A 124 -24.17 5.95 19.34
C THR A 124 -22.73 5.48 19.60
N MET A 125 -21.96 5.20 18.55
CA MET A 125 -20.52 4.90 18.68
C MET A 125 -19.71 6.04 19.31
N ALA A 126 -20.23 7.27 19.33
CA ALA A 126 -19.64 8.41 20.03
C ALA A 126 -19.93 8.43 21.56
N ASP A 127 -20.94 7.68 22.02
CA ASP A 127 -21.52 7.79 23.37
C ASP A 127 -21.39 6.51 24.23
N ILE A 128 -20.73 5.46 23.70
CA ILE A 128 -20.54 4.19 24.42
C ILE A 128 -19.45 4.23 25.49
N ALA A 129 -18.61 5.28 25.53
CA ALA A 129 -17.76 5.55 26.70
C ALA A 129 -18.62 5.59 27.97
N VAL A 130 -18.23 4.82 28.98
CA VAL A 130 -18.94 4.76 30.27
C VAL A 130 -18.40 5.86 31.19
N PRO A 131 -19.24 6.79 31.68
CA PRO A 131 -18.82 7.82 32.62
C PRO A 131 -18.30 7.26 33.94
N GLN A 132 -17.41 8.03 34.57
CA GLN A 132 -16.89 7.75 35.91
C GLN A 132 -18.02 7.56 36.95
N ASP A 133 -19.07 8.38 36.91
CA ASP A 133 -20.18 8.30 37.84
C ASP A 133 -20.92 6.95 37.76
N ASP A 134 -21.19 6.46 36.54
CA ASP A 134 -21.83 5.15 36.28
C ASP A 134 -20.99 4.00 36.89
N ILE A 135 -19.66 4.06 36.73
CA ILE A 135 -18.71 3.08 37.32
C ILE A 135 -18.71 3.14 38.86
N THR A 136 -18.86 4.32 39.47
CA THR A 136 -19.02 4.41 40.94
C THR A 136 -20.38 3.88 41.39
N GLN A 137 -21.44 4.03 40.59
CA GLN A 137 -22.79 3.58 40.93
C GLN A 137 -22.88 2.05 41.06
N VAL A 138 -22.11 1.31 40.25
CA VAL A 138 -21.98 -0.16 40.38
C VAL A 138 -21.02 -0.61 41.49
N ASN A 139 -20.53 0.32 42.33
CA ASN A 139 -19.62 0.08 43.45
C ASN A 139 -18.25 -0.48 43.03
N CYS A 140 -17.72 -0.04 41.89
CA CYS A 140 -16.35 -0.37 41.50
C CYS A 140 -15.34 0.63 42.06
N THR A 141 -14.22 0.11 42.55
CA THR A 141 -13.08 0.95 42.99
C THR A 141 -12.28 1.37 41.79
N MET A 142 -11.89 2.64 41.73
CA MET A 142 -11.12 3.21 40.63
C MET A 142 -9.72 3.60 41.08
N LEU A 143 -8.74 3.38 40.23
CA LEU A 143 -7.40 3.94 40.37
C LEU A 143 -7.40 5.33 39.72
N GLN A 144 -6.94 6.35 40.44
CA GLN A 144 -6.72 7.68 39.89
C GLN A 144 -5.28 7.79 39.40
N CYS A 145 -5.11 8.15 38.13
CA CYS A 145 -3.81 8.38 37.50
C CYS A 145 -3.59 9.88 37.21
N PRO A 146 -2.43 10.46 37.57
CA PRO A 146 -2.05 11.79 37.10
C PRO A 146 -1.79 11.75 35.59
N GLN A 147 -1.86 12.92 34.95
CA GLN A 147 -1.55 13.11 33.52
C GLN A 147 -0.80 14.44 33.29
N PRO A 148 -0.12 14.63 32.14
CA PRO A 148 0.66 15.84 31.85
C PRO A 148 -0.12 17.16 31.77
N ASN A 149 -1.45 17.13 31.75
CA ASN A 149 -2.34 18.28 31.66
C ASN A 149 -2.90 18.74 33.02
N ASP A 150 -2.40 18.18 34.14
CA ASP A 150 -2.92 18.35 35.52
C ASP A 150 -4.39 17.88 35.73
N VAL A 151 -5.02 17.24 34.74
CA VAL A 151 -6.35 16.64 34.85
C VAL A 151 -6.18 15.14 35.13
N PRO A 152 -6.70 14.61 36.26
CA PRO A 152 -6.59 13.19 36.55
C PRO A 152 -7.51 12.36 35.65
N ALA A 153 -7.02 11.21 35.22
CA ALA A 153 -7.83 10.17 34.60
C ALA A 153 -8.02 8.98 35.55
N TYR A 154 -8.97 8.10 35.22
CA TYR A 154 -9.41 7.02 36.10
C TYR A 154 -9.50 5.70 35.36
N SER A 155 -9.04 4.61 36.00
CA SER A 155 -9.13 3.23 35.51
C SER A 155 -9.82 2.30 36.53
N SER A 156 -10.36 1.17 36.05
CA SER A 156 -11.00 0.16 36.88
C SER A 156 -9.97 -0.59 37.74
N GLN A 157 -10.00 -0.40 39.07
CA GLN A 157 -9.09 -1.08 40.00
C GLN A 157 -9.70 -2.36 40.59
N TYR A 158 -10.90 -2.28 41.14
CA TYR A 158 -11.62 -3.46 41.66
C TYR A 158 -13.07 -3.42 41.21
N CYS A 159 -13.38 -4.27 40.23
CA CYS A 159 -14.67 -4.32 39.55
C CYS A 159 -14.89 -5.75 39.03
N SER A 160 -16.00 -6.40 39.38
CA SER A 160 -16.34 -7.72 38.82
C SER A 160 -17.01 -7.58 37.44
N GLY A 161 -16.98 -8.64 36.63
CA GLY A 161 -17.63 -8.64 35.31
C GLY A 161 -19.10 -8.22 35.37
N THR A 162 -19.87 -8.74 36.33
CA THR A 162 -21.27 -8.34 36.54
C THR A 162 -21.44 -6.85 36.88
N GLN A 163 -20.49 -6.23 37.58
CA GLN A 163 -20.59 -4.80 37.91
C GLN A 163 -20.28 -3.93 36.68
N ILE A 164 -19.17 -4.17 35.98
CA ILE A 164 -18.76 -3.35 34.84
C ILE A 164 -19.75 -3.49 33.67
N LEU A 165 -20.22 -4.71 33.41
CA LEU A 165 -21.20 -4.98 32.35
C LEU A 165 -22.57 -4.35 32.63
N ASN A 166 -22.97 -4.19 33.89
CA ASN A 166 -24.25 -3.53 34.25
C ASN A 166 -24.30 -2.04 33.87
N VAL A 167 -23.16 -1.42 33.50
CA VAL A 167 -23.09 -0.05 32.95
C VAL A 167 -22.43 0.02 31.57
N SER A 168 -22.07 -1.11 30.98
CA SER A 168 -21.59 -1.19 29.60
C SER A 168 -22.68 -0.77 28.61
N ARG A 169 -22.28 -0.07 27.55
CA ARG A 169 -23.20 0.55 26.57
C ARG A 169 -23.17 -0.13 25.20
N CYS A 170 -22.38 -1.18 25.06
CA CYS A 170 -22.10 -1.89 23.82
C CYS A 170 -22.09 -3.41 24.01
N VAL A 171 -22.30 -4.13 22.91
CA VAL A 171 -22.13 -5.58 22.79
C VAL A 171 -21.27 -5.85 21.55
N VAL A 172 -20.29 -6.73 21.65
CA VAL A 172 -19.35 -7.04 20.56
C VAL A 172 -19.49 -8.51 20.16
N ASP A 173 -19.41 -8.79 18.84
CA ASP A 173 -19.54 -10.15 18.31
C ASP A 173 -18.45 -11.10 18.84
N THR A 174 -18.66 -12.40 18.70
CA THR A 174 -17.73 -13.40 19.22
C THR A 174 -16.45 -13.42 18.39
N PHE A 175 -15.30 -13.15 19.01
CA PHE A 175 -13.96 -13.29 18.44
C PHE A 175 -13.10 -14.11 19.40
N ASP A 176 -12.06 -14.73 18.86
CA ASP A 176 -11.06 -15.44 19.66
C ASP A 176 -9.89 -14.50 20.02
N ASP A 177 -9.37 -14.68 21.23
CA ASP A 177 -8.25 -13.92 21.79
C ASP A 177 -7.39 -14.89 22.59
N SER A 178 -6.32 -15.38 21.96
CA SER A 178 -5.40 -16.34 22.57
C SER A 178 -4.63 -15.78 23.80
N GLY A 179 -4.59 -14.45 23.96
CA GLY A 179 -4.00 -13.78 25.11
C GLY A 179 -4.96 -13.60 26.30
N ALA A 180 -6.27 -13.65 26.06
CA ALA A 180 -7.35 -13.28 26.99
C ALA A 180 -7.17 -13.79 28.42
N THR A 181 -6.90 -15.09 28.56
CA THR A 181 -6.78 -15.80 29.85
C THR A 181 -5.63 -15.32 30.74
N ASN A 182 -4.73 -14.48 30.20
CA ASN A 182 -3.58 -13.90 30.91
C ASN A 182 -3.51 -12.37 30.74
N PHE A 183 -4.49 -11.74 30.07
CA PHE A 183 -4.49 -10.30 29.86
C PHE A 183 -4.95 -9.58 31.13
N LEU A 184 -3.97 -9.30 32.01
CA LEU A 184 -4.13 -8.41 33.18
C LEU A 184 -4.17 -6.94 32.73
N GLY A 185 -5.02 -6.62 31.76
CA GLY A 185 -5.22 -5.25 31.27
C GLY A 185 -6.23 -4.47 32.09
N THR A 186 -6.46 -3.23 31.69
CA THR A 186 -7.56 -2.41 32.23
C THR A 186 -8.86 -2.70 31.46
N MET A 187 -9.99 -2.85 32.15
CA MET A 187 -11.30 -3.14 31.52
C MET A 187 -12.12 -1.88 31.22
N TRP A 188 -11.92 -0.81 31.97
CA TRP A 188 -12.46 0.52 31.72
C TRP A 188 -11.46 1.58 32.14
N SER A 189 -11.31 2.61 31.32
CA SER A 189 -10.62 3.84 31.72
C SER A 189 -11.07 5.05 30.92
N THR A 190 -10.90 6.21 31.55
CA THR A 190 -10.94 7.54 30.96
C THR A 190 -9.51 8.02 30.65
N GLY A 191 -9.39 9.15 29.97
CA GLY A 191 -8.12 9.72 29.53
C GLY A 191 -7.92 9.62 28.02
N GLY A 192 -7.04 10.48 27.52
CA GLY A 192 -6.49 10.46 26.18
C GLY A 192 -5.58 11.68 26.00
N ASP A 193 -4.67 11.60 25.04
CA ASP A 193 -3.97 12.80 24.58
C ASP A 193 -4.70 13.39 23.37
N SER A 194 -4.95 14.69 23.41
CA SER A 194 -5.30 15.53 22.25
C SER A 194 -4.49 15.23 20.97
N SER A 195 -3.23 14.79 21.10
CA SER A 195 -2.36 14.43 19.97
C SER A 195 -2.40 12.96 19.53
N MET A 196 -3.07 12.06 20.26
CA MET A 196 -3.06 10.64 19.92
C MET A 196 -3.91 10.30 18.68
N THR A 197 -3.45 9.32 17.91
CA THR A 197 -4.22 8.67 16.83
C THR A 197 -4.84 7.36 17.35
N PRO A 198 -6.06 7.38 17.92
CA PRO A 198 -6.62 6.26 18.68
C PRO A 198 -6.79 4.97 17.86
N HIS A 199 -6.50 3.84 18.50
CA HIS A 199 -6.80 2.50 18.01
C HIS A 199 -8.27 2.12 18.31
N ILE A 200 -8.71 1.02 17.70
CA ILE A 200 -10.07 0.45 17.87
C ILE A 200 -9.96 -1.05 18.18
N ARG A 201 -9.01 -1.41 19.06
CA ARG A 201 -8.55 -2.79 19.24
C ARG A 201 -9.38 -3.50 20.29
N LEU A 202 -9.73 -4.76 20.06
CA LEU A 202 -10.58 -5.55 20.95
C LEU A 202 -9.75 -6.52 21.78
N ARG A 203 -10.10 -6.67 23.05
CA ARG A 203 -9.51 -7.64 23.99
C ARG A 203 -10.62 -8.37 24.76
N ASP A 204 -10.45 -9.66 25.02
CA ASP A 204 -11.29 -10.43 25.95
C ASP A 204 -10.61 -10.48 27.32
N HIS A 205 -11.20 -9.82 28.32
CA HIS A 205 -10.80 -9.93 29.71
C HIS A 205 -11.54 -11.12 30.32
N THR A 206 -10.99 -12.32 30.17
CA THR A 206 -11.54 -13.56 30.75
C THR A 206 -10.77 -13.99 31.99
N TRP A 207 -11.45 -14.07 33.13
CA TRP A 207 -10.86 -14.56 34.39
C TRP A 207 -11.88 -15.36 35.22
N THR A 208 -11.39 -16.14 36.18
CA THR A 208 -12.22 -16.77 37.21
C THR A 208 -11.86 -16.20 38.57
N GLU A 209 -12.84 -15.60 39.23
CA GLU A 209 -12.71 -14.95 40.54
C GLU A 209 -12.29 -15.97 41.63
N PRO A 210 -11.06 -15.90 42.17
CA PRO A 210 -10.53 -16.94 43.07
C PRO A 210 -11.33 -17.12 44.37
N THR A 211 -12.07 -16.10 44.82
CA THR A 211 -12.87 -16.16 46.06
C THR A 211 -14.26 -16.77 45.87
N THR A 212 -14.81 -16.77 44.66
CA THR A 212 -16.18 -17.25 44.38
C THR A 212 -16.26 -18.42 43.41
N GLY A 213 -15.23 -18.62 42.58
CA GLY A 213 -15.24 -19.59 41.48
C GLY A 213 -16.09 -19.17 40.28
N ILE A 214 -16.57 -17.92 40.23
CA ILE A 214 -17.33 -17.39 39.10
C ILE A 214 -16.37 -16.96 37.99
N SER A 215 -16.58 -17.46 36.78
CA SER A 215 -15.89 -17.00 35.57
C SER A 215 -16.61 -15.80 34.96
N TYR A 216 -15.85 -14.80 34.54
CA TYR A 216 -16.32 -13.63 33.80
C TYR A 216 -15.55 -13.54 32.47
N SER A 217 -16.20 -12.98 31.45
CA SER A 217 -15.58 -12.49 30.21
C SER A 217 -16.11 -11.07 30.01
N VAL A 218 -15.22 -10.11 29.81
CA VAL A 218 -15.56 -8.72 29.51
C VAL A 218 -14.81 -8.34 28.25
N TYR A 219 -15.55 -8.08 27.16
CA TYR A 219 -14.95 -7.53 25.96
C TYR A 219 -14.66 -6.04 26.16
N ALA A 220 -13.55 -5.55 25.63
CA ALA A 220 -13.20 -4.14 25.77
C ALA A 220 -12.60 -3.57 24.47
N VAL A 221 -12.95 -2.33 24.14
CA VAL A 221 -12.28 -1.53 23.10
C VAL A 221 -11.13 -0.76 23.74
N HIS A 222 -9.94 -0.90 23.16
CA HIS A 222 -8.67 -0.33 23.60
C HIS A 222 -8.17 0.68 22.56
N THR A 223 -7.86 1.91 23.01
CA THR A 223 -7.50 3.03 22.11
C THR A 223 -6.00 3.26 21.92
N VAL A 224 -5.15 2.40 22.49
CA VAL A 224 -3.68 2.41 22.35
C VAL A 224 -3.13 1.03 21.95
N SER A 225 -1.83 0.91 21.73
CA SER A 225 -1.17 -0.41 21.67
C SER A 225 -1.01 -0.97 23.08
N SER A 226 -0.90 -2.29 23.24
CA SER A 226 -0.63 -2.88 24.57
C SER A 226 0.77 -2.59 25.13
N ALA A 227 1.69 -2.03 24.34
CA ALA A 227 2.95 -1.51 24.87
C ALA A 227 2.74 -0.20 25.66
N ASP A 228 1.65 0.52 25.38
CA ASP A 228 1.27 1.78 26.02
C ASP A 228 0.08 1.62 26.99
N ASP A 229 -0.67 0.50 26.91
CA ASP A 229 -1.78 0.17 27.82
C ASP A 229 -1.25 -0.24 29.22
N PRO A 230 -1.57 0.50 30.29
CA PRO A 230 -1.11 0.14 31.62
C PRO A 230 -1.81 -1.11 32.14
N THR A 231 -0.99 -2.10 32.52
CA THR A 231 -1.48 -3.31 33.22
C THR A 231 -2.32 -2.95 34.45
N TRP A 232 -3.24 -3.84 34.79
CA TRP A 232 -4.20 -3.70 35.87
C TRP A 232 -3.57 -3.17 37.17
N ASN A 233 -4.25 -2.19 37.78
CA ASN A 233 -3.82 -1.50 39.00
C ASN A 233 -2.47 -0.75 38.85
N GLN A 234 -2.13 -0.29 37.64
CA GLN A 234 -1.03 0.63 37.38
C GLN A 234 -1.50 1.85 36.59
N CYS A 235 -0.66 2.89 36.59
CA CYS A 235 -0.80 4.07 35.74
C CYS A 235 0.29 4.06 34.66
N PRO A 236 0.14 4.84 33.58
CA PRO A 236 1.14 4.94 32.52
C PRO A 236 2.52 5.31 33.06
N ALA A 237 3.58 4.74 32.48
CA ALA A 237 4.95 5.06 32.84
C ALA A 237 5.31 6.51 32.48
N ASN A 238 6.29 7.09 33.20
CA ASN A 238 6.84 8.43 32.94
C ASN A 238 5.77 9.57 32.97
N ASP A 239 4.78 9.44 33.84
CA ASP A 239 3.66 10.39 34.01
C ASP A 239 2.84 10.62 32.72
N GLY A 240 2.79 9.61 31.83
CA GLY A 240 2.10 9.68 30.54
C GLY A 240 0.55 9.70 30.63
N TYR A 241 -0.08 9.94 29.48
CA TYR A 241 -1.55 9.89 29.36
C TYR A 241 -2.09 8.46 29.48
N LEU A 242 -3.22 8.34 30.18
CA LEU A 242 -4.06 7.14 30.21
C LEU A 242 -4.98 7.14 28.97
N SER A 243 -5.38 5.96 28.53
CA SER A 243 -6.20 5.75 27.33
C SER A 243 -7.69 5.59 27.65
N LEU A 244 -8.55 5.89 26.69
CA LEU A 244 -9.96 5.47 26.73
C LEU A 244 -10.03 3.94 26.56
N ILE A 245 -10.68 3.26 27.49
CA ILE A 245 -11.04 1.84 27.37
C ILE A 245 -12.54 1.68 27.63
N VAL A 246 -13.26 1.12 26.66
CA VAL A 246 -14.72 0.97 26.68
C VAL A 246 -15.12 -0.49 26.92
N PRO A 247 -15.75 -0.84 28.06
CA PRO A 247 -16.23 -2.18 28.31
C PRO A 247 -17.53 -2.47 27.53
N CYS A 248 -17.61 -3.66 26.95
CA CYS A 248 -18.75 -4.17 26.20
C CYS A 248 -19.06 -5.62 26.63
N HIS A 249 -20.31 -6.04 26.43
CA HIS A 249 -20.67 -7.45 26.58
C HIS A 249 -20.18 -8.31 25.41
N LYS A 250 -20.18 -9.63 25.63
CA LYS A 250 -19.97 -10.65 24.61
C LYS A 250 -21.31 -11.07 23.99
N ARG A 251 -21.41 -11.03 22.66
CA ARG A 251 -22.64 -11.37 21.88
C ARG A 251 -23.27 -12.71 22.24
N SER A 252 -22.49 -13.71 22.69
CA SER A 252 -23.01 -15.02 23.11
C SER A 252 -23.80 -15.00 24.43
N GLU A 253 -23.80 -13.89 25.18
CA GLU A 253 -24.60 -13.73 26.40
C GLU A 253 -26.09 -13.47 26.11
N PHE A 254 -26.42 -13.03 24.89
CA PHE A 254 -27.77 -12.61 24.50
C PHE A 254 -28.42 -13.53 23.46
N THR A 255 -29.75 -13.63 23.52
CA THR A 255 -30.54 -14.25 22.46
C THR A 255 -30.65 -13.34 21.24
N ASP A 256 -30.94 -13.93 20.08
CA ASP A 256 -31.16 -13.20 18.83
C ASP A 256 -32.31 -12.17 18.94
N ALA A 257 -33.29 -12.42 19.83
CA ALA A 257 -34.41 -11.54 20.08
C ALA A 257 -34.02 -10.29 20.91
N GLU A 258 -33.08 -10.44 21.84
CA GLU A 258 -32.53 -9.31 22.61
C GLU A 258 -31.58 -8.48 21.74
N MET A 259 -30.75 -9.13 20.94
CA MET A 259 -29.86 -8.47 19.97
C MET A 259 -30.62 -7.74 18.85
N ALA A 260 -31.80 -8.23 18.47
CA ALA A 260 -32.70 -7.53 17.54
C ALA A 260 -33.33 -6.25 18.14
N ALA A 261 -33.19 -6.01 19.45
CA ALA A 261 -33.56 -4.77 20.11
C ALA A 261 -32.36 -3.83 20.36
N MET A 262 -31.14 -4.22 19.95
CA MET A 262 -29.95 -3.38 20.02
C MET A 262 -29.71 -2.63 18.71
N THR A 263 -29.15 -1.44 18.82
CA THR A 263 -28.88 -0.58 17.68
C THR A 263 -27.61 -1.04 16.98
N LYS A 264 -27.74 -1.55 15.76
CA LYS A 264 -26.58 -1.79 14.88
C LYS A 264 -26.15 -0.45 14.27
N PRO A 265 -24.90 0.02 14.46
CA PRO A 265 -24.41 1.23 13.81
C PRO A 265 -24.42 1.12 12.28
N THR A 266 -24.64 2.25 11.63
CA THR A 266 -24.71 2.37 10.16
C THR A 266 -23.84 3.49 9.60
N GLY A 267 -23.06 4.15 10.47
CA GLY A 267 -22.28 5.34 10.14
C GLY A 267 -23.02 6.65 10.34
N THR A 268 -22.28 7.69 10.72
CA THR A 268 -22.80 9.06 10.79
C THR A 268 -22.78 9.73 9.40
N ALA A 269 -23.72 10.66 9.20
CA ALA A 269 -23.77 11.48 8.00
C ALA A 269 -22.53 12.38 7.85
N TRP A 270 -21.89 12.80 8.97
CA TRP A 270 -20.72 13.68 8.92
C TRP A 270 -19.48 12.95 8.41
N VAL A 271 -19.23 11.69 8.82
CA VAL A 271 -18.13 10.87 8.27
C VAL A 271 -18.38 10.59 6.79
N THR A 272 -19.62 10.31 6.39
CA THR A 272 -19.99 10.17 4.97
C THR A 272 -19.80 11.48 4.19
N THR A 273 -19.98 12.64 4.82
CA THR A 273 -19.70 13.95 4.22
C THR A 273 -18.20 14.18 4.04
N TRP A 274 -17.38 13.88 5.06
CA TRP A 274 -15.91 13.93 4.98
C TRP A 274 -15.37 13.02 3.86
N LEU A 275 -15.82 11.76 3.82
CA LEU A 275 -15.45 10.81 2.77
C LEU A 275 -15.79 11.34 1.37
N LYS A 276 -16.94 12.00 1.22
CA LYS A 276 -17.37 12.60 -0.04
C LYS A 276 -16.51 13.80 -0.42
N ASP A 277 -16.27 14.72 0.51
CA ASP A 277 -15.63 16.00 0.24
C ASP A 277 -14.10 15.88 -0.02
N GLU A 278 -13.45 14.84 0.51
CA GLU A 278 -12.00 14.62 0.34
C GLU A 278 -11.61 13.43 -0.57
N PHE A 279 -12.45 12.40 -0.72
CA PHE A 279 -12.06 11.14 -1.37
C PHE A 279 -12.98 10.64 -2.50
N ALA A 280 -14.20 11.17 -2.63
CA ALA A 280 -15.08 10.75 -3.73
C ALA A 280 -14.57 11.27 -5.07
N VAL A 281 -14.67 10.43 -6.11
CA VAL A 281 -14.36 10.85 -7.48
C VAL A 281 -15.52 11.71 -7.97
N GLU A 282 -15.26 12.98 -8.30
CA GLU A 282 -16.26 13.82 -8.97
C GLU A 282 -16.74 13.13 -10.26
N ASP A 283 -18.04 12.83 -10.33
CA ASP A 283 -18.66 12.54 -11.61
C ASP A 283 -18.59 13.80 -12.46
N SER A 284 -17.65 13.80 -13.42
CA SER A 284 -17.51 14.85 -14.43
C SER A 284 -18.78 14.94 -15.27
N GLY A 285 -19.74 15.70 -14.76
CA GLY A 285 -21.10 15.82 -15.27
C GLY A 285 -21.12 16.45 -16.65
N PHE A 286 -20.98 15.62 -17.67
CA PHE A 286 -21.21 16.00 -19.05
C PHE A 286 -22.70 16.32 -19.21
N GLU A 287 -23.07 17.59 -19.01
CA GLU A 287 -24.44 18.06 -19.12
C GLU A 287 -25.07 17.58 -20.43
N GLU A 288 -26.09 16.73 -20.36
CA GLU A 288 -26.77 16.19 -21.54
C GLU A 288 -27.42 17.32 -22.39
N LEU A 289 -27.69 18.45 -21.74
CA LEU A 289 -28.05 19.75 -22.35
C LEU A 289 -27.04 20.24 -23.41
N LEU A 290 -25.75 19.94 -23.30
CA LEU A 290 -24.72 20.36 -24.26
C LEU A 290 -24.77 19.56 -25.59
N LEU A 291 -25.47 18.42 -25.63
CA LEU A 291 -25.73 17.71 -26.89
C LEU A 291 -26.82 18.39 -27.73
N ILE A 292 -27.75 19.10 -27.09
CA ILE A 292 -28.87 19.80 -27.75
C ILE A 292 -28.40 20.81 -28.82
N PRO A 293 -27.46 21.75 -28.55
CA PRO A 293 -26.97 22.67 -29.59
C PRO A 293 -26.24 21.94 -30.72
N ILE A 294 -25.51 20.85 -30.44
CA ILE A 294 -24.82 20.06 -31.46
C ILE A 294 -25.83 19.40 -32.41
N ILE A 295 -26.87 18.77 -31.87
CA ILE A 295 -27.95 18.14 -32.65
C ILE A 295 -28.69 19.19 -33.50
N LEU A 296 -28.98 20.37 -32.96
CA LEU A 296 -29.61 21.47 -33.70
C LEU A 296 -28.74 21.97 -34.86
N VAL A 297 -27.42 22.10 -34.66
CA VAL A 297 -26.47 22.48 -35.73
C VAL A 297 -26.42 21.42 -36.83
N VAL A 298 -26.42 20.13 -36.50
CA VAL A 298 -26.44 19.03 -37.49
C VAL A 298 -27.74 19.04 -38.30
N ILE A 299 -28.90 19.21 -37.65
CA ILE A 299 -30.20 19.33 -38.33
C ILE A 299 -30.24 20.56 -39.26
N ALA A 300 -29.73 21.70 -38.81
CA ALA A 300 -29.64 22.91 -39.63
C ALA A 300 -28.72 22.71 -40.84
N ALA A 301 -27.56 22.07 -40.66
CA ALA A 301 -26.62 21.77 -41.73
C ALA A 301 -27.22 20.81 -42.78
N MET A 302 -27.95 19.76 -42.36
CA MET A 302 -28.67 18.88 -43.27
C MET A 302 -29.80 19.61 -44.03
N GLY A 303 -30.56 20.48 -43.36
CA GLY A 303 -31.60 21.31 -43.99
C GLY A 303 -31.03 22.27 -45.05
N ILE A 304 -29.91 22.93 -44.74
CA ILE A 304 -29.19 23.82 -45.67
C ILE A 304 -28.63 23.01 -46.85
N GLY A 305 -28.02 21.85 -46.59
CA GLY A 305 -27.51 20.94 -47.62
C GLY A 305 -28.61 20.49 -48.59
N TRP A 306 -29.75 20.03 -48.06
CA TRP A 306 -30.91 19.64 -48.85
C TRP A 306 -31.48 20.81 -49.68
N PHE A 307 -31.58 22.01 -49.09
CA PHE A 307 -32.04 23.21 -49.79
C PHE A 307 -31.10 23.61 -50.93
N CYS A 308 -29.80 23.63 -50.69
CA CYS A 308 -28.78 23.90 -51.70
C CYS A 308 -28.78 22.85 -52.83
N TRP A 309 -28.96 21.57 -52.50
CA TRP A 309 -29.03 20.49 -53.50
C TRP A 309 -30.31 20.58 -54.35
N LYS A 310 -31.47 20.88 -53.73
CA LYS A 310 -32.74 21.12 -54.43
C LYS A 310 -32.71 22.39 -55.30
N ARG A 311 -31.95 23.42 -54.90
CA ARG A 311 -31.73 24.64 -55.71
C ARG A 311 -30.76 24.38 -56.87
N SER A 312 -29.69 23.61 -56.64
CA SER A 312 -28.70 23.23 -57.66
C SER A 312 -29.33 22.37 -58.78
N THR A 313 -30.17 21.39 -58.42
CA THR A 313 -30.86 20.54 -59.39
C THR A 313 -31.91 21.28 -60.23
N MET A 314 -32.53 22.35 -59.70
CA MET A 314 -33.42 23.23 -60.46
C MET A 314 -32.63 24.15 -61.43
N LEU A 315 -31.49 24.70 -60.99
CA LEU A 315 -30.65 25.57 -61.83
C LEU A 315 -29.93 24.81 -62.96
N LYS A 316 -29.61 23.53 -62.78
CA LYS A 316 -29.03 22.67 -63.83
C LYS A 316 -29.99 22.30 -64.97
N ARG A 317 -31.22 22.84 -65.00
CA ARG A 317 -32.21 22.57 -66.07
C ARG A 317 -32.26 23.63 -67.19
N GLU A 318 -31.58 24.77 -67.05
CA GLU A 318 -31.68 25.89 -68.00
C GLU A 318 -30.39 26.25 -68.75
N GLN A 319 -29.34 25.41 -68.72
CA GLN A 319 -28.10 25.71 -69.47
C GLN A 319 -27.48 24.51 -70.20
N SER A 320 -28.25 23.97 -71.16
CA SER A 320 -27.78 23.02 -72.18
C SER A 320 -28.25 23.45 -73.58
N SER A 321 -27.44 24.24 -74.30
CA SER A 321 -27.71 24.61 -75.69
C SER A 321 -26.45 25.15 -76.41
N SER A 322 -26.13 24.59 -77.59
CA SER A 322 -25.13 25.00 -78.62
C SER A 322 -23.66 25.29 -78.20
N CYS A 323 -22.63 24.73 -78.84
CA CYS A 323 -22.19 24.87 -80.26
C CYS A 323 -21.72 26.32 -80.59
N ASP A 324 -20.56 26.61 -81.19
CA ASP A 324 -19.38 25.82 -81.64
C ASP A 324 -18.15 26.82 -81.75
N PHE A 325 -16.96 26.66 -82.35
CA PHE A 325 -16.43 25.78 -83.42
C PHE A 325 -14.86 25.76 -83.46
N ASP A 326 -14.27 24.66 -83.95
CA ASP A 326 -12.98 24.48 -84.70
C ASP A 326 -11.53 24.79 -84.18
N VAL A 327 -10.59 23.99 -84.73
CA VAL A 327 -9.19 24.29 -85.18
C VAL A 327 -7.99 24.56 -84.22
N VAL A 328 -7.07 23.58 -84.23
CA VAL A 328 -5.57 23.67 -84.25
C VAL A 328 -4.75 24.08 -83.00
N SER A 329 -3.66 23.32 -82.81
CA SER A 329 -2.51 23.47 -81.87
C SER A 329 -1.33 24.13 -82.64
N PRO A 330 -0.41 24.96 -82.07
CA PRO A 330 0.35 24.56 -80.86
C PRO A 330 1.01 25.65 -79.96
N ASN A 331 1.64 25.15 -78.87
CA ASN A 331 2.89 25.56 -78.20
C ASN A 331 3.28 27.05 -77.95
N TYR A 332 3.84 27.24 -76.73
CA TYR A 332 5.22 27.72 -76.46
C TYR A 332 5.45 29.06 -75.71
N LEU A 333 6.64 29.11 -75.08
CA LEU A 333 7.44 30.23 -74.56
C LEU A 333 7.15 30.80 -73.13
N ASP A 334 8.16 31.30 -72.37
CA ASP A 334 9.62 31.01 -72.30
C ASP A 334 10.30 31.77 -71.11
N VAL A 335 11.63 31.57 -70.98
CA VAL A 335 12.70 32.47 -70.48
C VAL A 335 13.07 32.34 -68.99
N ALA A 336 14.35 32.18 -68.58
CA ALA A 336 15.58 31.62 -69.18
C ALA A 336 16.65 31.47 -68.06
N ALA A 337 17.84 30.91 -68.35
CA ALA A 337 18.96 30.82 -67.42
C ALA A 337 20.33 31.02 -68.11
N HIS A 338 21.33 31.57 -67.41
CA HIS A 338 22.80 31.63 -67.69
C HIS A 338 23.50 32.22 -66.42
N GLN A 339 24.82 32.11 -66.10
CA GLN A 339 26.03 31.67 -66.81
C GLN A 339 27.22 31.38 -65.85
N GLN A 340 28.14 30.43 -66.18
CA GLN A 340 29.63 30.36 -65.97
C GLN A 340 30.33 30.69 -64.60
N ALA A 341 31.63 30.39 -64.32
CA ALA A 341 32.54 29.23 -64.58
C ALA A 341 33.96 29.42 -63.91
N LEU A 342 34.77 28.33 -63.81
CA LEU A 342 36.23 28.25 -63.42
C LEU A 342 36.66 28.62 -61.96
N ARG A 343 37.82 28.18 -61.40
CA ARG A 343 38.59 26.89 -61.42
C ARG A 343 39.81 26.91 -60.42
N HIS A 344 40.56 25.78 -60.31
CA HIS A 344 41.89 25.54 -59.65
C HIS A 344 41.85 25.00 -58.17
N THR A 345 42.81 24.21 -57.62
CA THR A 345 44.10 23.63 -58.13
C THR A 345 44.66 22.41 -57.31
N VAL A 346 45.29 21.42 -57.99
CA VAL A 346 46.47 20.54 -57.62
C VAL A 346 46.52 19.69 -56.31
N THR A 347 46.32 18.35 -56.46
CA THR A 347 47.15 17.14 -56.03
C THR A 347 47.71 16.96 -54.57
N THR A 348 48.17 15.78 -54.06
CA THR A 348 48.78 14.54 -54.65
C THR A 348 48.78 13.28 -53.71
N THR A 349 48.88 12.05 -54.28
CA THR A 349 49.47 10.76 -53.74
C THR A 349 48.90 10.04 -52.48
N SER A 350 48.95 8.69 -52.29
CA SER A 350 49.25 7.54 -53.19
C SER A 350 49.04 6.11 -52.57
N HIS A 351 48.47 5.18 -53.38
CA HIS A 351 48.71 3.70 -53.43
C HIS A 351 48.06 2.74 -52.38
N GLY A 352 47.82 1.47 -52.81
CA GLY A 352 47.12 0.38 -52.09
C GLY A 352 48.02 -0.83 -51.72
N PRO A 353 47.56 -2.12 -51.73
CA PRO A 353 46.60 -2.72 -52.67
C PRO A 353 45.49 -3.62 -52.04
N SER A 354 44.80 -4.42 -52.88
CA SER A 354 43.59 -5.22 -52.64
C SER A 354 43.76 -6.53 -51.85
N ILE A 355 42.64 -7.06 -51.32
CA ILE A 355 42.05 -8.40 -51.62
C ILE A 355 40.58 -8.42 -51.16
N SER A 356 39.77 -9.35 -51.69
CA SER A 356 38.30 -9.37 -51.61
C SER A 356 37.71 -10.41 -50.64
N SER A 357 36.56 -10.10 -50.04
CA SER A 357 35.46 -11.08 -49.86
C SER A 357 34.12 -10.39 -49.56
N HIS A 358 33.10 -10.75 -50.35
CA HIS A 358 31.64 -10.59 -50.17
C HIS A 358 30.99 -9.21 -49.88
N PRO A 359 29.86 -8.90 -50.53
CA PRO A 359 28.91 -7.89 -50.10
C PRO A 359 27.82 -8.53 -49.22
N ASP A 360 27.80 -8.19 -47.94
CA ASP A 360 26.62 -8.34 -47.08
C ASP A 360 26.12 -6.93 -46.72
N ASP A 361 24.80 -6.73 -46.76
CA ASP A 361 24.22 -5.39 -46.84
C ASP A 361 24.42 -4.56 -45.57
N TYR A 362 25.02 -3.38 -45.75
CA TYR A 362 25.06 -2.35 -44.72
C TYR A 362 23.69 -1.66 -44.66
N GLU A 363 22.71 -2.31 -44.03
CA GLU A 363 21.39 -1.70 -43.80
C GLU A 363 21.55 -0.35 -43.11
N SER A 364 21.19 0.71 -43.82
CA SER A 364 21.30 2.08 -43.33
C SER A 364 20.44 2.24 -42.07
N ALA A 365 21.04 2.80 -41.01
CA ALA A 365 20.44 3.04 -39.70
C ALA A 365 19.37 4.17 -39.72
N GLY A 366 18.44 4.09 -40.66
CA GLY A 366 17.34 5.02 -40.91
C GLY A 366 16.06 4.35 -41.42
N SER A 367 16.00 3.00 -41.52
CA SER A 367 14.75 2.27 -41.74
C SER A 367 13.87 2.36 -40.49
N ASN A 368 13.09 3.44 -40.38
CA ASN A 368 12.35 3.77 -39.16
C ASN A 368 11.04 2.96 -39.03
N GLN A 369 11.18 1.63 -39.07
CA GLN A 369 10.11 0.65 -39.10
C GLN A 369 9.34 0.61 -37.77
N THR A 370 10.05 0.75 -36.65
CA THR A 370 9.46 0.93 -35.32
C THR A 370 8.59 2.19 -35.25
N PHE A 371 9.06 3.34 -35.74
CA PHE A 371 8.25 4.56 -35.77
C PHE A 371 7.01 4.44 -36.65
N LYS A 372 7.10 3.75 -37.81
CA LYS A 372 5.92 3.45 -38.64
C LYS A 372 4.90 2.58 -37.89
N ILE A 373 5.35 1.56 -37.16
CA ILE A 373 4.48 0.72 -36.31
C ILE A 373 3.83 1.56 -35.21
N LEU A 374 4.58 2.42 -34.53
CA LEU A 374 4.07 3.29 -33.46
C LEU A 374 3.11 4.38 -33.98
N LEU A 375 3.39 4.98 -35.14
CA LEU A 375 2.51 5.96 -35.81
C LEU A 375 1.15 5.37 -36.21
N HIS A 376 1.08 4.08 -36.50
CA HIS A 376 -0.16 3.38 -36.83
C HIS A 376 -0.74 2.58 -35.64
N SER A 377 -0.09 2.61 -34.47
CA SER A 377 -0.60 1.96 -33.25
C SER A 377 -1.78 2.74 -32.67
N GLN A 378 -2.98 2.15 -32.79
CA GLN A 378 -4.24 2.62 -32.19
C GLN A 378 -4.11 2.91 -30.69
N HIS A 379 -3.34 2.09 -29.96
CA HIS A 379 -3.13 2.20 -28.52
C HIS A 379 -2.31 3.44 -28.10
N LEU A 380 -1.69 4.13 -29.07
CA LEU A 380 -0.90 5.33 -28.84
C LEU A 380 -1.57 6.61 -29.37
N HIS A 381 -2.78 6.56 -29.92
CA HIS A 381 -3.43 7.77 -30.46
C HIS A 381 -3.72 8.83 -29.38
N GLY A 382 -4.16 8.43 -28.18
CA GLY A 382 -4.40 9.36 -27.06
C GLY A 382 -3.14 9.88 -26.35
N ASN A 383 -1.99 9.20 -26.51
CA ASN A 383 -0.73 9.53 -25.84
C ASN A 383 0.25 10.32 -26.73
N ARG A 384 -0.19 10.74 -27.92
CA ARG A 384 0.64 11.57 -28.83
C ARG A 384 0.61 13.02 -28.36
N ILE A 385 1.79 13.57 -28.11
CA ILE A 385 1.99 15.00 -27.90
C ILE A 385 2.15 15.63 -29.31
N PRO A 386 1.33 16.63 -29.69
CA PRO A 386 1.58 17.42 -30.90
C PRO A 386 2.97 18.08 -30.81
N TYR A 387 3.74 18.07 -31.89
CA TYR A 387 5.12 18.59 -31.90
C TYR A 387 5.14 20.10 -31.62
N GLU A 388 4.13 20.80 -32.14
CA GLU A 388 3.82 22.22 -31.91
C GLU A 388 3.55 22.57 -30.43
N ASN A 389 3.25 21.59 -29.57
CA ASN A 389 3.04 21.80 -28.13
C ASN A 389 4.32 21.59 -27.30
N LEU A 390 5.48 21.34 -27.94
CA LEU A 390 6.78 21.15 -27.28
C LEU A 390 7.70 22.36 -27.50
N LEU A 391 8.01 23.09 -26.42
CA LEU A 391 9.09 24.07 -26.41
C LEU A 391 10.41 23.38 -26.07
N PHE A 392 11.25 23.22 -27.08
CA PHE A 392 12.63 22.73 -26.95
C PHE A 392 13.46 23.73 -26.14
N GLN A 393 14.09 23.27 -25.05
CA GLN A 393 14.84 24.11 -24.11
C GLN A 393 16.36 23.92 -24.25
N THR A 394 16.82 22.66 -24.18
CA THR A 394 18.26 22.34 -24.14
C THR A 394 18.53 21.05 -24.91
N GLU A 395 19.47 21.10 -25.86
CA GLU A 395 20.04 19.91 -26.51
C GLU A 395 20.95 19.19 -25.50
N LEU A 396 20.64 17.95 -25.14
CA LEU A 396 21.43 17.14 -24.19
C LEU A 396 22.48 16.27 -24.89
N SER A 397 22.20 15.82 -26.11
CA SER A 397 23.09 14.96 -26.89
C SER A 397 22.72 14.98 -28.35
N LYS A 398 23.72 14.83 -29.23
CA LYS A 398 23.59 14.89 -30.68
C LYS A 398 24.56 13.91 -31.33
N GLY A 399 24.02 13.00 -32.12
CA GLY A 399 24.79 11.97 -32.83
C GLY A 399 24.34 11.86 -34.28
N ALA A 400 25.01 10.97 -35.04
CA ALA A 400 24.75 10.77 -36.46
C ALA A 400 23.31 10.28 -36.79
N SER A 401 22.57 9.77 -35.79
CA SER A 401 21.24 9.16 -35.96
C SER A 401 20.14 9.86 -35.16
N GLY A 402 20.39 10.99 -34.50
CA GLY A 402 19.37 11.71 -33.73
C GLY A 402 19.89 12.71 -32.71
N GLU A 403 18.95 13.42 -32.10
CA GLU A 403 19.16 14.46 -31.10
C GLU A 403 18.26 14.19 -29.89
N VAL A 404 18.77 14.44 -28.68
CA VAL A 404 18.04 14.31 -27.42
C VAL A 404 17.88 15.69 -26.81
N TRP A 405 16.66 16.09 -26.46
CA TRP A 405 16.33 17.43 -26.00
C TRP A 405 15.51 17.39 -24.70
N ILE A 406 15.78 18.34 -23.79
CA ILE A 406 14.81 18.74 -22.76
C ILE A 406 13.77 19.63 -23.44
N CYS A 407 12.49 19.28 -23.27
CA CYS A 407 11.37 20.05 -23.79
C CYS A 407 10.33 20.30 -22.70
N ARG A 408 9.77 21.52 -22.65
CA ARG A 408 8.59 21.84 -21.84
C ARG A 408 7.33 21.73 -22.70
N ARG A 409 6.31 21.02 -22.22
CA ARG A 409 4.98 21.02 -22.86
C ARG A 409 4.27 22.34 -22.54
N VAL A 410 3.73 23.02 -23.55
CA VAL A 410 2.92 24.22 -23.34
C VAL A 410 1.53 23.81 -22.84
N GLY A 411 1.05 24.45 -21.77
CA GLY A 411 -0.32 24.26 -21.26
C GLY A 411 -0.45 23.70 -19.84
N LEU A 412 0.65 23.46 -19.11
CA LEU A 412 0.61 23.13 -17.68
C LEU A 412 1.52 24.09 -16.91
N LEU A 413 0.99 24.70 -15.84
CA LEU A 413 1.74 25.50 -14.87
C LEU A 413 1.62 24.82 -13.50
N ASP A 414 2.78 24.53 -12.92
CA ASP A 414 3.14 24.16 -11.55
C ASP A 414 2.01 23.78 -10.56
N GLY A 415 2.02 22.52 -10.13
CA GLY A 415 1.13 21.94 -9.10
C GLY A 415 1.34 20.43 -8.98
N THR A 416 2.37 20.00 -8.25
CA THR A 416 2.90 18.63 -8.22
C THR A 416 1.89 17.54 -7.82
N ASP A 417 1.67 16.57 -8.72
CA ASP A 417 1.01 15.28 -8.47
C ASP A 417 1.61 14.20 -9.41
N THR A 418 1.61 12.93 -9.00
CA THR A 418 2.27 11.80 -9.71
C THR A 418 1.49 10.47 -9.61
N PRO A 419 0.81 10.02 -10.69
CA PRO A 419 -0.12 8.88 -10.64
C PRO A 419 0.48 7.49 -10.99
N LYS A 420 -0.24 6.44 -10.52
CA LYS A 420 -0.01 4.99 -10.68
C LYS A 420 -0.05 4.47 -12.14
N ARG A 421 0.54 3.29 -12.45
CA ARG A 421 0.07 2.45 -13.59
C ARG A 421 0.39 0.93 -13.52
N HIS A 422 -0.53 0.13 -14.10
CA HIS A 422 -0.52 -1.34 -14.22
C HIS A 422 0.25 -1.89 -15.46
N GLN A 423 0.29 -3.24 -15.57
CA GLN A 423 1.24 -4.11 -16.32
C GLN A 423 0.86 -4.56 -17.76
N SER A 424 1.81 -5.26 -18.41
CA SER A 424 1.65 -6.34 -19.43
C SER A 424 1.22 -5.98 -20.87
N PRO A 425 1.44 -6.84 -21.92
CA PRO A 425 1.93 -8.25 -21.96
C PRO A 425 3.19 -8.50 -22.88
N SER A 426 3.37 -9.70 -23.48
CA SER A 426 4.70 -10.32 -23.81
C SER A 426 4.80 -11.16 -25.13
N ILE A 427 5.98 -11.80 -25.39
CA ILE A 427 6.29 -12.93 -26.35
C ILE A 427 6.46 -12.54 -27.87
N PRO A 428 7.18 -13.27 -28.80
CA PRO A 428 8.25 -14.34 -28.77
C PRO A 428 9.53 -14.08 -29.64
N ARG A 429 10.60 -14.93 -29.57
CA ARG A 429 11.04 -15.85 -30.70
C ARG A 429 12.30 -16.73 -30.55
N PHE A 430 12.31 -17.77 -31.41
CA PHE A 430 13.23 -18.90 -31.62
C PHE A 430 14.66 -18.59 -32.13
N ASP A 431 15.63 -19.23 -31.48
CA ASP A 431 16.66 -20.18 -31.99
C ASP A 431 17.11 -20.19 -33.48
N SER A 432 18.43 -20.10 -33.70
CA SER A 432 19.19 -21.01 -34.59
C SER A 432 20.72 -20.86 -34.42
N ARG A 433 21.49 -21.97 -34.54
CA ARG A 433 22.97 -22.03 -34.47
C ARG A 433 23.59 -22.28 -35.87
N PRO A 434 24.86 -21.90 -36.13
CA PRO A 434 25.96 -22.84 -35.87
C PRO A 434 27.28 -22.26 -35.30
N VAL A 435 28.06 -23.17 -34.73
CA VAL A 435 29.46 -23.11 -34.22
C VAL A 435 30.43 -22.33 -35.14
N GLY A 436 31.43 -21.58 -34.66
CA GLY A 436 31.84 -21.26 -33.28
C GLY A 436 33.36 -21.36 -33.03
N MET A 437 33.92 -20.53 -32.13
CA MET A 437 35.23 -20.74 -31.49
C MET A 437 35.23 -20.01 -30.14
N ALA A 438 35.94 -20.53 -29.13
CA ALA A 438 35.77 -20.12 -27.74
C ALA A 438 36.83 -19.12 -27.27
N ASP A 439 36.41 -18.12 -26.48
CA ASP A 439 37.25 -17.50 -25.45
C ASP A 439 36.40 -16.96 -24.29
N HIS A 440 36.96 -16.98 -23.09
CA HIS A 440 36.34 -16.76 -21.76
C HIS A 440 35.08 -15.85 -21.66
N ASP A 441 33.88 -16.45 -21.67
CA ASP A 441 32.63 -15.77 -21.30
C ASP A 441 32.55 -15.46 -19.78
N THR A 442 32.19 -14.23 -19.45
CA THR A 442 31.91 -13.80 -18.07
C THR A 442 30.42 -13.95 -17.77
N ILE A 443 30.06 -14.70 -16.72
CA ILE A 443 28.66 -15.05 -16.42
C ILE A 443 27.86 -13.81 -15.96
N SER A 444 27.22 -13.14 -16.93
CA SER A 444 26.39 -11.96 -16.71
C SER A 444 24.95 -12.35 -16.34
N LEU A 445 24.55 -12.08 -15.10
CA LEU A 445 23.20 -12.33 -14.56
C LEU A 445 22.14 -11.39 -15.17
N ARG A 446 21.77 -11.62 -16.43
CA ARG A 446 20.77 -10.79 -17.14
C ARG A 446 19.33 -10.93 -16.63
N SER A 447 18.97 -12.05 -15.98
CA SER A 447 17.59 -12.33 -15.55
C SER A 447 17.02 -11.33 -14.54
N LEU A 448 17.85 -10.81 -13.65
CA LEU A 448 17.43 -9.90 -12.57
C LEU A 448 17.37 -8.43 -13.02
N ALA A 449 18.03 -8.08 -14.14
CA ALA A 449 18.00 -6.72 -14.69
C ALA A 449 16.66 -6.35 -15.32
N SER A 450 15.91 -7.31 -15.86
CA SER A 450 14.60 -7.10 -16.49
C SER A 450 13.49 -6.73 -15.50
N VAL A 451 13.59 -7.19 -14.24
CA VAL A 451 12.56 -6.99 -13.20
C VAL A 451 12.64 -5.58 -12.59
N SER A 452 13.80 -4.92 -12.68
CA SER A 452 14.10 -3.61 -12.07
C SER A 452 13.47 -2.41 -12.81
N SER A 453 12.24 -2.56 -13.32
CA SER A 453 11.53 -1.55 -14.14
C SER A 453 10.13 -1.17 -13.63
N SER A 454 9.74 -1.62 -12.43
CA SER A 454 8.41 -1.35 -11.86
C SER A 454 8.37 -0.92 -10.38
N SER A 455 9.44 -0.30 -9.88
CA SER A 455 9.35 0.68 -8.78
C SER A 455 10.32 1.83 -9.04
N SER A 456 9.96 3.05 -8.62
CA SER A 456 10.82 4.24 -8.69
C SER A 456 11.51 4.56 -7.36
N SER A 457 11.43 3.64 -6.40
CA SER A 457 12.23 3.61 -5.17
C SER A 457 13.53 2.85 -5.45
N SER A 458 14.67 3.43 -5.12
CA SER A 458 15.90 2.65 -4.95
C SER A 458 15.67 1.59 -3.88
N PHE A 459 15.97 0.33 -4.19
CA PHE A 459 15.97 -0.74 -3.18
C PHE A 459 17.05 -0.42 -2.13
N GLU A 460 16.64 -0.32 -0.86
CA GLU A 460 17.51 -0.13 0.29
C GLU A 460 17.23 -1.26 1.28
N PHE A 461 18.27 -1.91 1.79
CA PHE A 461 18.11 -3.01 2.76
C PHE A 461 18.07 -2.45 4.18
N ASP A 462 16.91 -1.88 4.52
CA ASP A 462 16.60 -1.30 5.83
C ASP A 462 15.98 -2.31 6.82
N GLY A 463 15.81 -3.56 6.41
CA GLY A 463 15.17 -4.62 7.20
C GLY A 463 13.65 -4.55 7.31
N THR A 464 12.95 -3.73 6.50
CA THR A 464 11.48 -3.77 6.38
C THR A 464 10.99 -4.88 5.45
N THR A 465 11.85 -5.37 4.56
CA THR A 465 11.63 -6.50 3.64
C THR A 465 12.60 -7.64 3.92
N SER A 466 12.19 -8.88 3.64
CA SER A 466 13.06 -10.05 3.65
C SER A 466 13.60 -10.43 2.26
N ASP A 467 13.62 -9.54 1.25
CA ASP A 467 14.27 -9.80 -0.05
C ASP A 467 15.82 -9.76 0.05
N ILE A 468 16.33 -10.66 0.89
CA ILE A 468 17.76 -10.95 1.11
C ILE A 468 18.42 -11.39 -0.21
N ALA A 469 17.66 -11.99 -1.14
CA ALA A 469 18.15 -12.39 -2.45
C ALA A 469 18.47 -11.18 -3.34
N GLN A 470 17.58 -10.18 -3.40
CA GLN A 470 17.81 -8.92 -4.09
C GLN A 470 19.00 -8.15 -3.48
N GLN A 471 19.11 -8.09 -2.14
CA GLN A 471 20.28 -7.46 -1.50
C GLN A 471 21.59 -8.17 -1.86
N LEU A 472 21.63 -9.51 -1.79
CA LEU A 472 22.82 -10.29 -2.17
C LEU A 472 23.19 -10.13 -3.65
N PHE A 473 22.21 -9.91 -4.52
CA PHE A 473 22.44 -9.59 -5.93
C PHE A 473 23.02 -8.18 -6.11
N ILE A 474 22.51 -7.18 -5.40
CA ILE A 474 23.03 -5.80 -5.42
C ILE A 474 24.47 -5.77 -4.92
N ARG A 475 24.78 -6.43 -3.79
CA ARG A 475 26.17 -6.58 -3.30
C ARG A 475 27.07 -7.29 -4.33
N HIS A 476 26.56 -8.30 -5.00
CA HIS A 476 27.31 -8.98 -6.07
C HIS A 476 27.58 -8.06 -7.27
N GLN A 477 26.64 -7.19 -7.67
CA GLN A 477 26.87 -6.17 -8.71
C GLN A 477 27.89 -5.11 -8.28
N ALA A 478 27.88 -4.71 -6.99
CA ALA A 478 28.88 -3.80 -6.42
C ALA A 478 30.31 -4.37 -6.42
N GLY A 479 30.46 -5.67 -6.69
CA GLY A 479 31.75 -6.38 -6.76
C GLY A 479 32.12 -7.15 -5.48
N ASP A 480 31.22 -7.24 -4.50
CA ASP A 480 31.52 -7.89 -3.22
C ASP A 480 31.75 -9.40 -3.36
N ALA A 481 32.71 -9.89 -2.57
CA ALA A 481 33.11 -11.30 -2.54
C ALA A 481 32.60 -12.00 -1.28
N GLY A 482 31.55 -12.82 -1.42
CA GLY A 482 31.09 -13.72 -0.36
C GLY A 482 31.84 -15.05 -0.35
N GLN A 483 32.18 -15.55 0.85
CA GLN A 483 32.62 -16.94 1.02
C GLN A 483 31.55 -17.92 0.51
N ARG A 484 31.97 -18.99 -0.17
CA ARG A 484 31.07 -20.06 -0.62
C ARG A 484 30.44 -20.81 0.56
N VAL A 485 29.19 -21.20 0.42
CA VAL A 485 28.40 -21.88 1.46
C VAL A 485 28.79 -23.36 1.54
N ASN A 486 29.28 -23.78 2.71
CA ASN A 486 29.71 -25.16 2.97
C ASN A 486 28.56 -26.05 3.49
N LEU A 487 27.55 -26.29 2.65
CA LEU A 487 26.39 -27.13 3.04
C LEU A 487 26.75 -28.61 3.18
N THR A 488 26.09 -29.30 4.12
CA THR A 488 26.15 -30.78 4.26
C THR A 488 25.55 -31.51 3.06
N ARG A 489 24.49 -30.94 2.46
CA ARG A 489 23.84 -31.38 1.22
C ARG A 489 23.35 -30.17 0.42
N ILE A 490 23.23 -30.28 -0.90
CA ILE A 490 22.49 -29.30 -1.71
C ILE A 490 21.02 -29.75 -1.73
N PRO A 491 20.03 -28.86 -1.52
CA PRO A 491 18.62 -29.23 -1.64
C PRO A 491 18.25 -29.72 -3.05
N ALA A 492 17.21 -30.56 -3.14
CA ALA A 492 16.65 -31.02 -4.41
C ALA A 492 16.16 -29.81 -5.24
N ALA A 493 15.22 -29.01 -4.71
CA ALA A 493 14.66 -27.84 -5.39
C ALA A 493 15.72 -26.84 -5.90
N VAL A 494 16.83 -26.63 -5.16
CA VAL A 494 17.96 -25.78 -5.59
C VAL A 494 18.73 -26.41 -6.77
N SER A 495 18.80 -27.73 -6.83
CA SER A 495 19.39 -28.47 -7.96
C SER A 495 18.44 -28.48 -9.16
N ASP A 496 17.16 -28.78 -8.92
CA ASP A 496 16.09 -28.83 -9.93
C ASP A 496 15.89 -27.47 -10.63
N ARG A 497 16.13 -26.36 -9.92
CA ARG A 497 16.12 -24.99 -10.45
C ARG A 497 17.36 -24.63 -11.28
N LEU A 498 18.53 -25.20 -10.96
CA LEU A 498 19.81 -24.84 -11.60
C LEU A 498 20.21 -25.77 -12.76
N ASP A 499 19.76 -27.02 -12.74
CA ASP A 499 20.07 -28.01 -13.78
C ASP A 499 19.45 -27.70 -15.16
N PRO A 500 18.23 -27.12 -15.30
CA PRO A 500 17.71 -26.61 -16.57
C PRO A 500 18.57 -25.49 -17.17
N LEU A 501 19.28 -24.73 -16.33
CA LEU A 501 20.24 -23.69 -16.73
C LEU A 501 21.64 -24.26 -17.00
N ASN A 502 21.86 -25.56 -16.76
CA ASN A 502 23.15 -26.23 -16.75
C ASN A 502 24.19 -25.57 -15.82
N ILE A 503 23.74 -25.01 -14.69
CA ILE A 503 24.59 -24.38 -13.67
C ILE A 503 24.77 -25.35 -12.51
N LYS A 504 25.99 -25.53 -11.99
CA LYS A 504 26.19 -26.31 -10.76
C LYS A 504 26.38 -25.38 -9.57
N PHE A 505 25.59 -25.60 -8.51
CA PHE A 505 25.58 -24.77 -7.30
C PHE A 505 26.98 -24.51 -6.72
N LYS A 506 27.91 -25.49 -6.78
CA LYS A 506 29.29 -25.37 -6.28
C LYS A 506 30.18 -24.43 -7.09
N GLU A 507 29.80 -24.08 -8.32
CA GLU A 507 30.54 -23.18 -9.22
C GLU A 507 30.13 -21.71 -9.01
N LEU A 508 28.93 -21.46 -8.50
CA LEU A 508 28.43 -20.12 -8.19
C LEU A 508 29.34 -19.35 -7.20
N PRO A 509 29.40 -18.01 -7.28
CA PRO A 509 29.94 -17.14 -6.23
C PRO A 509 29.17 -17.29 -4.91
N GLY A 510 29.81 -17.06 -3.76
CA GLY A 510 29.18 -17.28 -2.45
C GLY A 510 27.95 -16.41 -2.16
N LEU A 511 27.87 -15.21 -2.74
CA LEU A 511 26.67 -14.36 -2.66
C LEU A 511 25.50 -14.97 -3.44
N VAL A 512 25.75 -15.41 -4.68
CA VAL A 512 24.74 -16.04 -5.53
C VAL A 512 24.29 -17.38 -4.95
N GLN A 513 25.18 -18.14 -4.30
CA GLN A 513 24.80 -19.33 -3.52
C GLN A 513 23.82 -19.02 -2.39
N ARG A 514 24.04 -17.95 -1.62
CA ARG A 514 23.10 -17.52 -0.57
C ARG A 514 21.79 -16.99 -1.15
N ALA A 515 21.84 -16.21 -2.23
CA ALA A 515 20.65 -15.67 -2.89
C ALA A 515 19.74 -16.78 -3.42
N VAL A 516 20.31 -17.76 -4.15
CA VAL A 516 19.56 -18.91 -4.67
C VAL A 516 19.04 -19.82 -3.55
N LEU A 517 19.75 -19.96 -2.42
CA LEU A 517 19.21 -20.67 -1.26
C LEU A 517 17.97 -19.97 -0.69
N TRP A 518 18.09 -18.68 -0.38
CA TRP A 518 16.99 -17.91 0.22
C TRP A 518 15.74 -17.87 -0.67
N ASP A 519 15.92 -17.52 -1.95
CA ASP A 519 14.87 -17.39 -2.95
C ASP A 519 14.25 -18.74 -3.36
N THR A 520 14.87 -19.87 -2.99
CA THR A 520 14.29 -21.22 -3.11
C THR A 520 13.79 -21.75 -1.76
N GLY A 521 13.63 -20.88 -0.76
CA GLY A 521 13.05 -21.21 0.55
C GLY A 521 13.98 -21.92 1.52
N PHE A 522 15.29 -21.64 1.53
CA PHE A 522 16.24 -22.27 2.47
C PHE A 522 17.04 -21.29 3.31
N ALA A 523 17.08 -21.57 4.63
CA ALA A 523 18.06 -21.03 5.56
C ALA A 523 19.11 -22.09 5.95
N ILE A 524 20.10 -21.71 6.75
CA ILE A 524 21.28 -22.54 7.08
C ILE A 524 21.41 -22.68 8.61
N SER A 525 21.21 -23.89 9.13
CA SER A 525 21.42 -24.21 10.56
C SER A 525 22.89 -24.11 10.99
N PRO A 526 23.21 -24.10 12.30
CA PRO A 526 24.60 -24.02 12.79
C PRO A 526 25.49 -25.19 12.32
N GLY A 527 24.90 -26.37 12.09
CA GLY A 527 25.57 -27.52 11.48
C GLY A 527 25.83 -27.42 9.97
N ASN A 528 25.48 -26.30 9.34
CA ASN A 528 25.44 -26.08 7.89
C ASN A 528 24.50 -27.03 7.12
N ASN A 529 23.47 -27.57 7.78
CA ASN A 529 22.37 -28.22 7.09
C ASN A 529 21.44 -27.15 6.50
N PRO A 530 21.04 -27.24 5.21
CA PRO A 530 19.97 -26.41 4.68
C PRO A 530 18.64 -26.84 5.31
N VAL A 531 17.88 -25.86 5.78
CA VAL A 531 16.59 -26.02 6.44
C VAL A 531 15.53 -25.38 5.56
N GLN A 532 14.47 -26.12 5.22
CA GLN A 532 13.34 -25.59 4.45
C GLN A 532 12.59 -24.56 5.30
N ILE A 533 12.30 -23.42 4.69
CA ILE A 533 11.30 -22.46 5.15
C ILE A 533 10.06 -22.66 4.29
N TRP A 534 8.91 -22.73 4.96
CA TRP A 534 7.58 -22.79 4.40
C TRP A 534 6.93 -21.44 4.66
N THR A 535 6.48 -20.74 3.62
CA THR A 535 5.81 -19.45 3.73
C THR A 535 4.36 -19.68 4.15
N MET A 536 3.88 -18.99 5.18
CA MET A 536 2.48 -19.08 5.60
C MET A 536 1.62 -18.19 4.70
N GLN A 537 0.33 -18.54 4.53
CA GLN A 537 -0.59 -17.80 3.66
C GLN A 537 -0.01 -17.65 2.23
N ASN A 538 -0.16 -16.46 1.62
CA ASN A 538 0.36 -16.13 0.28
C ASN A 538 1.65 -15.26 0.32
N TYR A 539 2.36 -15.18 1.46
CA TYR A 539 3.62 -14.44 1.54
C TYR A 539 4.72 -15.10 0.68
N THR A 540 5.62 -14.31 0.09
CA THR A 540 6.84 -14.83 -0.54
C THR A 540 8.04 -14.72 0.41
N MET A 541 9.18 -15.32 0.05
CA MET A 541 10.43 -15.16 0.81
C MET A 541 10.91 -13.70 0.92
N ALA A 542 10.36 -12.76 0.14
CA ALA A 542 10.61 -11.32 0.25
C ALA A 542 9.72 -10.61 1.31
N ASP A 543 8.63 -11.25 1.75
CA ASP A 543 7.53 -10.62 2.50
C ASP A 543 7.31 -11.23 3.90
N ILE A 544 8.17 -12.17 4.31
CA ILE A 544 8.13 -12.81 5.64
C ILE A 544 8.80 -12.02 6.74
N ALA A 545 9.50 -10.92 6.43
CA ALA A 545 9.84 -9.92 7.45
C ALA A 545 8.55 -9.43 8.13
N VAL A 546 8.51 -9.52 9.45
CA VAL A 546 7.34 -9.11 10.24
C VAL A 546 7.44 -7.59 10.49
N PRO A 547 6.46 -6.78 10.07
CA PRO A 547 6.46 -5.35 10.35
C PRO A 547 6.37 -5.02 11.84
N LYS A 548 6.90 -3.85 12.22
CA LYS A 548 6.75 -3.30 13.57
C LYS A 548 5.28 -3.21 14.01
N ALA A 549 4.38 -2.88 13.09
CA ALA A 549 2.95 -2.76 13.37
C ALA A 549 2.38 -4.07 13.93
N ASP A 550 2.60 -5.17 13.22
CA ASP A 550 2.19 -6.53 13.59
C ASP A 550 2.75 -6.90 14.99
N VAL A 551 4.06 -6.67 15.24
CA VAL A 551 4.69 -6.97 16.55
C VAL A 551 4.12 -6.11 17.69
N SER A 552 3.85 -4.82 17.44
CA SER A 552 3.20 -3.92 18.42
C SER A 552 1.76 -4.36 18.73
N TYR A 553 1.12 -5.01 17.76
CA TYR A 553 -0.27 -5.44 17.80
C TYR A 553 -0.48 -6.78 18.52
N VAL A 554 0.54 -7.62 18.64
CA VAL A 554 0.56 -8.80 19.54
C VAL A 554 1.14 -8.48 20.93
N ASP A 555 0.98 -7.25 21.41
CA ASP A 555 1.33 -6.84 22.77
C ASP A 555 2.84 -6.96 23.11
N CYS A 556 3.72 -6.92 22.10
CA CYS A 556 5.17 -6.99 22.30
C CYS A 556 5.81 -5.59 22.31
N THR A 557 6.59 -5.32 23.36
CA THR A 557 7.38 -4.09 23.50
C THR A 557 8.67 -4.17 22.68
N TYR A 558 9.23 -3.02 22.31
CA TYR A 558 10.40 -2.94 21.45
C TYR A 558 11.38 -1.83 21.84
N LEU A 559 12.67 -2.14 21.73
CA LEU A 559 13.77 -1.20 21.91
C LEU A 559 14.00 -0.40 20.62
N ASN A 560 14.06 0.92 20.74
CA ASN A 560 14.31 1.84 19.61
C ASN A 560 15.81 2.15 19.52
N CYS A 561 16.48 1.67 18.46
CA CYS A 561 17.92 1.81 18.28
C CYS A 561 18.26 2.76 17.13
N SER A 562 18.97 3.87 17.42
CA SER A 562 19.38 4.84 16.39
C SER A 562 20.52 4.31 15.53
N GLN A 563 20.35 4.32 14.21
CA GLN A 563 21.35 3.87 13.23
C GLN A 563 22.18 5.05 12.65
N PRO A 564 23.34 4.81 12.01
CA PRO A 564 24.20 5.87 11.46
C PRO A 564 23.56 6.74 10.37
N ASN A 565 22.60 6.19 9.61
CA ASN A 565 21.83 6.91 8.58
C ASN A 565 20.69 7.79 9.18
N GLY A 566 20.50 7.77 10.50
CA GLY A 566 19.42 8.51 11.18
C GLY A 566 18.07 7.76 11.22
N VAL A 567 17.98 6.57 10.61
CA VAL A 567 16.81 5.70 10.75
C VAL A 567 16.81 5.07 12.16
N THR A 568 15.62 4.75 12.66
CA THR A 568 15.47 4.00 13.92
C THR A 568 15.14 2.56 13.61
N ALA A 569 16.02 1.66 14.03
CA ALA A 569 15.77 0.24 14.07
C ALA A 569 14.90 -0.12 15.29
N HIS A 570 14.19 -1.23 15.19
CA HIS A 570 13.34 -1.74 16.27
C HIS A 570 13.69 -3.20 16.57
N TYR A 571 13.88 -3.50 17.85
CA TYR A 571 14.25 -4.82 18.36
C TYR A 571 13.22 -5.30 19.38
N ALA A 572 12.87 -6.59 19.41
CA ALA A 572 11.93 -7.12 20.41
C ALA A 572 12.52 -7.04 21.83
N GLN A 573 11.83 -6.32 22.71
CA GLN A 573 12.13 -6.25 24.14
C GLN A 573 11.32 -7.32 24.87
N TYR A 574 10.29 -6.96 25.65
CA TYR A 574 9.43 -7.93 26.32
C TYR A 574 8.39 -8.48 25.35
N CYS A 575 8.52 -9.76 25.02
CA CYS A 575 7.67 -10.51 24.11
C CYS A 575 7.74 -12.01 24.45
N THR A 576 6.61 -12.71 24.53
CA THR A 576 6.60 -14.18 24.70
C THR A 576 6.74 -14.91 23.37
N GLY A 577 7.06 -16.20 23.42
CA GLY A 577 7.10 -17.05 22.23
C GLY A 577 5.75 -17.12 21.53
N TRP A 578 4.64 -17.21 22.28
CA TRP A 578 3.29 -17.20 21.71
C TRP A 578 3.01 -15.93 20.89
N GLN A 579 3.29 -14.75 21.45
CA GLN A 579 3.03 -13.49 20.77
C GLN A 579 3.83 -13.37 19.48
N MET A 580 5.15 -13.62 19.52
CA MET A 580 6.02 -13.53 18.34
C MET A 580 5.67 -14.57 17.27
N LEU A 581 5.25 -15.77 17.68
CA LEU A 581 4.77 -16.79 16.75
C LEU A 581 3.44 -16.41 16.10
N ASN A 582 2.53 -15.74 16.82
CA ASN A 582 1.23 -15.30 16.29
C ASN A 582 1.33 -14.29 15.12
N VAL A 583 2.48 -13.64 14.92
CA VAL A 583 2.80 -12.76 13.77
C VAL A 583 3.90 -13.33 12.86
N SER A 584 4.40 -14.53 13.14
CA SER A 584 5.41 -15.18 12.31
C SER A 584 4.81 -15.61 10.98
N ARG A 585 5.42 -15.18 9.86
CA ARG A 585 4.91 -15.42 8.51
C ARG A 585 5.46 -16.70 7.86
N CYS A 586 6.10 -17.56 8.65
CA CYS A 586 6.82 -18.73 8.18
C CYS A 586 6.88 -19.86 9.20
N VAL A 587 7.13 -21.08 8.69
CA VAL A 587 7.47 -22.27 9.47
C VAL A 587 8.83 -22.79 8.98
N ALA A 588 9.72 -23.18 9.88
CA ALA A 588 11.01 -23.78 9.56
C ALA A 588 11.02 -25.29 9.85
N ASP A 589 11.64 -26.07 8.95
CA ASP A 589 11.93 -27.49 9.20
C ASP A 589 12.76 -27.69 10.48
N ASN A 590 12.53 -28.78 11.20
CA ASN A 590 13.20 -29.04 12.47
C ASN A 590 14.72 -29.24 12.28
N PHE A 591 15.54 -28.60 13.12
CA PHE A 591 17.00 -28.66 13.06
C PHE A 591 17.64 -28.71 14.45
N GLU A 592 18.92 -29.04 14.51
CA GLU A 592 19.72 -29.03 15.75
C GLU A 592 20.52 -27.73 15.86
N ASP A 593 20.31 -26.98 16.94
CA ASP A 593 21.18 -25.90 17.39
C ASP A 593 21.71 -26.25 18.81
N PRO A 594 22.92 -26.82 18.93
CA PRO A 594 23.50 -27.16 20.23
C PRO A 594 23.89 -25.93 21.07
N GLY A 595 23.76 -24.70 20.54
CA GLY A 595 23.95 -23.45 21.26
C GLY A 595 22.65 -22.76 21.71
N ALA A 596 21.47 -23.30 21.37
CA ALA A 596 20.16 -22.69 21.61
C ALA A 596 19.94 -22.24 23.06
N SER A 597 20.26 -23.10 24.04
CA SER A 597 20.00 -22.86 25.47
C SER A 597 20.91 -21.82 26.14
N GLY A 598 21.86 -21.24 25.39
CA GLY A 598 22.73 -20.15 25.84
C GLY A 598 22.80 -18.97 24.87
N TYR A 599 21.93 -18.93 23.86
CA TYR A 599 21.89 -17.84 22.88
C TYR A 599 20.72 -16.90 23.18
N MET A 600 21.05 -15.71 23.68
CA MET A 600 20.12 -14.61 23.90
C MET A 600 20.24 -13.56 22.79
N GLY A 601 20.21 -14.01 21.53
CA GLY A 601 20.13 -13.11 20.38
C GLY A 601 18.71 -12.58 20.14
N MET A 602 18.51 -11.80 19.09
CA MET A 602 17.23 -11.10 18.88
C MET A 602 16.18 -11.95 18.15
N MET A 603 15.04 -12.19 18.82
CA MET A 603 13.91 -12.96 18.28
C MET A 603 13.27 -12.31 17.04
N TRP A 604 13.13 -10.99 17.06
CA TRP A 604 12.66 -10.16 15.96
C TRP A 604 13.40 -8.84 15.98
N SER A 605 13.72 -8.35 14.79
CA SER A 605 14.30 -7.03 14.59
C SER A 605 14.07 -6.53 13.17
N THR A 606 13.88 -5.22 13.06
CA THR A 606 13.81 -4.47 11.81
C THR A 606 14.87 -3.38 11.82
N GLY A 607 15.62 -3.29 10.73
CA GLY A 607 16.85 -2.51 10.64
C GLY A 607 17.85 -3.20 9.70
N GLY A 608 18.70 -2.41 9.06
CA GLY A 608 19.76 -2.91 8.18
C GLY A 608 20.80 -1.85 7.85
N GLU A 609 21.98 -2.29 7.43
CA GLU A 609 22.96 -1.45 6.73
C GLU A 609 22.70 -1.59 5.22
N PRO A 610 22.49 -0.50 4.47
CA PRO A 610 22.24 -0.58 3.02
C PRO A 610 23.35 -1.31 2.23
N ASP A 611 24.58 -1.28 2.74
CA ASP A 611 25.75 -1.95 2.17
C ASP A 611 26.00 -3.38 2.72
N MET A 612 25.20 -3.91 3.67
CA MET A 612 25.52 -5.22 4.27
C MET A 612 25.43 -6.37 3.29
N ILE A 613 26.26 -7.38 3.56
CA ILE A 613 26.19 -8.70 2.94
C ILE A 613 25.44 -9.63 3.91
N PRO A 614 24.11 -9.80 3.78
CA PRO A 614 23.35 -10.58 4.74
C PRO A 614 23.71 -12.08 4.74
N LEU A 615 23.58 -12.67 5.91
CA LEU A 615 23.52 -14.11 6.13
C LEU A 615 22.07 -14.60 6.10
N ILE A 616 21.93 -15.92 6.16
CA ILE A 616 20.65 -16.65 6.27
C ILE A 616 20.81 -17.75 7.33
N ARG A 617 21.34 -17.35 8.50
CA ARG A 617 21.69 -18.27 9.62
C ARG A 617 20.43 -18.55 10.43
N LEU A 618 19.95 -19.79 10.44
CA LEU A 618 18.84 -20.18 11.29
C LEU A 618 19.37 -20.50 12.70
N ARG A 619 18.75 -19.92 13.73
CA ARG A 619 19.07 -20.11 15.15
C ARG A 619 17.80 -20.49 15.90
N GLU A 620 17.92 -21.36 16.89
CA GLU A 620 16.77 -21.79 17.71
C GLU A 620 16.78 -21.06 19.05
N HIS A 621 15.75 -20.26 19.31
CA HIS A 621 15.57 -19.54 20.58
C HIS A 621 14.72 -20.38 21.51
N THR A 622 15.33 -20.96 22.55
CA THR A 622 14.66 -21.84 23.51
C THR A 622 14.88 -21.35 24.93
N TRP A 623 13.80 -20.90 25.59
CA TRP A 623 13.82 -20.49 27.00
C TRP A 623 12.63 -21.06 27.76
N GLY A 624 12.77 -21.17 29.07
CA GLY A 624 11.68 -21.54 29.96
C GLY A 624 11.22 -20.34 30.76
N GLN A 625 9.93 -20.01 30.67
CA GLN A 625 9.29 -18.98 31.47
C GLN A 625 8.37 -19.64 32.50
N ASP A 626 8.62 -19.38 33.78
CA ASP A 626 7.69 -19.76 34.85
C ASP A 626 6.49 -18.80 34.81
N ILE A 627 5.35 -19.30 34.33
CA ILE A 627 4.08 -18.57 34.24
C ILE A 627 3.06 -19.31 35.13
N PRO A 628 2.91 -18.90 36.41
CA PRO A 628 2.07 -19.61 37.39
C PRO A 628 0.64 -19.90 36.93
N GLN A 629 0.08 -19.02 36.09
CA GLN A 629 -1.24 -19.09 35.48
C GLN A 629 -1.43 -20.35 34.61
N PHE A 630 -0.37 -20.81 33.93
CA PHE A 630 -0.38 -22.05 33.13
C PHE A 630 0.10 -23.29 33.92
N GLY A 631 0.15 -23.22 35.25
CA GLY A 631 0.57 -24.33 36.10
C GLY A 631 2.08 -24.53 36.24
N GLY A 632 2.90 -23.57 35.79
CA GLY A 632 4.35 -23.57 36.02
C GLY A 632 5.17 -23.15 34.80
N ARG A 633 6.26 -23.88 34.54
CA ARG A 633 7.24 -23.54 33.51
C ARG A 633 6.81 -24.00 32.12
N ILE A 634 6.48 -23.03 31.26
CA ILE A 634 6.37 -23.25 29.81
C ILE A 634 7.77 -23.13 29.19
N THR A 635 8.10 -24.01 28.24
CA THR A 635 9.27 -23.85 27.38
C THR A 635 8.83 -23.33 26.03
N PHE A 636 9.30 -22.14 25.67
CA PHE A 636 9.12 -21.56 24.34
C PHE A 636 10.25 -21.96 23.40
N HIS A 637 9.92 -21.92 22.12
CA HIS A 637 10.78 -22.32 21.01
C HIS A 637 10.42 -21.46 19.81
N VAL A 638 11.39 -20.72 19.25
CA VAL A 638 11.19 -19.91 18.04
C VAL A 638 12.41 -20.08 17.13
N SER A 639 12.17 -20.51 15.89
CA SER A 639 13.23 -20.67 14.89
C SER A 639 13.40 -19.36 14.15
N VAL A 640 14.53 -18.68 14.31
CA VAL A 640 14.74 -17.31 13.81
C VAL A 640 15.84 -17.30 12.75
N VAL A 641 15.60 -16.62 11.62
CA VAL A 641 16.62 -16.34 10.60
C VAL A 641 17.37 -15.07 10.98
N HIS A 642 18.70 -15.17 11.02
CA HIS A 642 19.63 -14.10 11.35
C HIS A 642 20.42 -13.65 10.11
N THR A 643 20.39 -12.34 9.85
CA THR A 643 21.13 -11.71 8.74
C THR A 643 22.57 -11.35 9.08
N VAL A 644 22.99 -11.48 10.34
CA VAL A 644 24.35 -11.22 10.82
C VAL A 644 24.98 -12.45 11.50
N PRO A 645 26.31 -12.49 11.71
CA PRO A 645 26.96 -13.44 12.60
C PRO A 645 26.47 -13.27 14.05
N ASN A 646 26.56 -14.35 14.86
CA ASN A 646 26.26 -14.34 16.30
C ASN A 646 27.11 -13.29 17.05
N GLU A 647 28.33 -13.06 16.56
CA GLU A 647 29.31 -12.12 17.09
C GLU A 647 28.98 -10.64 16.79
N LEU A 648 27.93 -10.39 15.98
CA LEU A 648 27.43 -9.05 15.60
C LEU A 648 25.91 -8.90 15.80
N ASP A 649 25.21 -9.95 16.25
CA ASP A 649 23.82 -9.87 16.71
C ASP A 649 23.84 -9.34 18.15
N PRO A 650 23.15 -8.23 18.47
CA PRO A 650 23.13 -7.72 19.84
C PRO A 650 22.42 -8.71 20.77
N ALA A 651 22.80 -8.70 22.05
CA ALA A 651 22.09 -9.47 23.05
C ALA A 651 20.67 -8.90 23.24
N TRP A 652 19.74 -9.75 23.66
CA TRP A 652 18.36 -9.36 23.97
C TRP A 652 18.31 -8.17 24.94
N ASP A 653 17.44 -7.20 24.64
CA ASP A 653 17.35 -5.88 25.31
C ASP A 653 18.59 -4.96 25.14
N GLU A 654 19.49 -5.22 24.17
CA GLU A 654 20.59 -4.33 23.80
C GLU A 654 20.48 -3.79 22.36
N CYS A 655 20.97 -2.55 22.14
CA CYS A 655 21.17 -2.00 20.80
C CYS A 655 22.58 -2.35 20.27
N PRO A 656 22.80 -2.33 18.94
CA PRO A 656 24.13 -2.44 18.34
C PRO A 656 25.16 -1.47 18.97
N LEU A 657 26.34 -2.01 19.31
CA LEU A 657 27.44 -1.25 19.91
C LEU A 657 27.87 -0.07 19.03
N ASP A 658 28.37 0.99 19.68
CA ASP A 658 28.83 2.24 19.05
C ASP A 658 27.82 2.94 18.10
N LYS A 659 26.52 2.62 18.23
CA LYS A 659 25.46 2.99 17.28
C LYS A 659 25.68 2.44 15.87
N GLY A 660 26.18 1.20 15.78
CA GLY A 660 26.25 0.46 14.52
C GLY A 660 24.88 0.31 13.85
N TYR A 661 24.87 -0.10 12.59
CA TYR A 661 23.63 -0.49 11.92
C TYR A 661 23.04 -1.74 12.59
N ALA A 662 21.72 -1.83 12.54
CA ALA A 662 20.96 -2.96 13.03
C ALA A 662 20.92 -4.11 12.02
N SER A 663 20.34 -5.22 12.48
CA SER A 663 20.10 -6.45 11.74
C SER A 663 18.60 -6.65 11.50
N LEU A 664 18.28 -7.41 10.44
CA LEU A 664 16.97 -8.05 10.27
C LEU A 664 17.03 -9.44 10.92
N THR A 665 16.05 -9.75 11.77
CA THR A 665 15.80 -11.12 12.24
C THR A 665 14.35 -11.51 12.02
N VAL A 666 14.14 -12.66 11.36
CA VAL A 666 12.82 -13.14 10.92
C VAL A 666 12.39 -14.35 11.75
N PRO A 667 11.35 -14.25 12.58
CA PRO A 667 10.83 -15.37 13.37
C PRO A 667 9.95 -16.30 12.54
N CYS A 668 10.11 -17.61 12.76
CA CYS A 668 9.28 -18.67 12.21
C CYS A 668 8.88 -19.67 13.31
N HIS A 669 7.73 -20.32 13.12
CA HIS A 669 7.33 -21.54 13.86
C HIS A 669 8.26 -22.72 13.56
N ARG A 670 8.18 -23.79 14.36
CA ARG A 670 8.82 -25.08 14.03
C ARG A 670 7.85 -26.03 13.34
N ARG A 671 8.35 -26.78 12.36
CA ARG A 671 7.59 -27.77 11.61
C ARG A 671 6.96 -28.88 12.47
N ILE A 672 7.51 -29.16 13.66
CA ILE A 672 6.96 -30.14 14.61
C ILE A 672 5.64 -29.70 15.29
N GLU A 673 5.29 -28.42 15.24
CA GLU A 673 4.09 -27.88 15.89
C GLU A 673 2.80 -28.12 15.07
N PHE A 674 2.94 -28.56 13.82
CA PHE A 674 1.83 -28.72 12.87
C PHE A 674 1.75 -30.13 12.27
N THR A 675 0.53 -30.56 11.94
CA THR A 675 0.32 -31.80 11.17
C THR A 675 0.64 -31.59 9.69
N ASP A 676 0.83 -32.69 8.96
CA ASP A 676 1.11 -32.67 7.52
C ASP A 676 -0.07 -32.05 6.73
N GLU A 677 -1.30 -32.30 7.18
CA GLU A 677 -2.53 -31.73 6.59
C GLU A 677 -2.62 -30.22 6.82
N TYR A 678 -2.29 -29.73 8.02
CA TYR A 678 -2.26 -28.28 8.31
C TYR A 678 -1.24 -27.58 7.42
N MET A 679 -0.03 -28.13 7.31
CA MET A 679 1.04 -27.57 6.50
C MET A 679 0.67 -27.54 5.01
N ALA A 680 0.05 -28.62 4.50
CA ALA A 680 -0.41 -28.69 3.11
C ALA A 680 -1.60 -27.76 2.78
N ALA A 681 -2.35 -27.29 3.79
CA ALA A 681 -3.46 -26.36 3.63
C ALA A 681 -3.06 -24.89 3.79
N ASN A 682 -2.18 -24.59 4.76
CA ASN A 682 -1.94 -23.22 5.26
C ASN A 682 -0.54 -22.66 4.95
N THR A 683 0.34 -23.48 4.35
CA THR A 683 1.68 -23.05 3.94
C THR A 683 1.97 -23.39 2.49
N THR A 684 2.87 -22.63 1.88
CA THR A 684 3.42 -22.89 0.56
C THR A 684 4.90 -23.25 0.68
N ILE A 685 5.35 -24.19 -0.17
CA ILE A 685 6.77 -24.28 -0.50
C ILE A 685 7.06 -23.10 -1.43
N PRO A 686 8.08 -22.26 -1.16
CA PRO A 686 8.53 -21.24 -2.09
C PRO A 686 8.88 -21.86 -3.44
N THR A 687 7.97 -21.67 -4.39
CA THR A 687 8.07 -22.11 -5.78
C THR A 687 8.24 -20.87 -6.66
N GLU A 688 8.80 -21.08 -7.87
CA GLU A 688 9.48 -20.03 -8.63
C GLU A 688 8.69 -18.71 -8.80
N ARG A 689 9.36 -17.56 -8.62
CA ARG A 689 8.96 -16.33 -9.32
C ARG A 689 8.90 -16.66 -10.82
N SER A 690 7.70 -16.65 -11.38
CA SER A 690 7.46 -16.93 -12.81
C SER A 690 7.73 -15.67 -13.64
N GLY A 691 9.00 -15.24 -13.68
CA GLY A 691 9.47 -14.04 -14.40
C GLY A 691 10.99 -13.88 -14.36
#